data_AF-A0AAE5XCV8-F1
#
_entry.id   AF-A0AAE5XCV8-F1
#
_cell.length_a   1.000
_cell.length_b   1.000
_cell.length_c   1.000
_cell.angle_alpha   90.00
_cell.angle_beta   90.00
_cell.angle_gamma   90.00
#
_symmetry.space_group_name_H-M   'P 1'
#
loop_
_entity.id
_entity.type
_entity.pdbx_description
1 polymer ?
#
loop_
_entity_poly.entity_id
_entity_poly.type
_entity_poly.pdbx_seq_one_letter_code
_entity_poly.pdbx_strand_id
1 'polypeptide(L)'
;MENKKLPVWRAVCCYLLFWFWNLTYAVLAGILIIPHFTMPAITGAFIGLHSGFSALFATLLVAIPALCIGLGFTRFRKNPTALIKLFYGVEMPIIFIMLSTMFLLRELNPGVTHVLINILVALFAYLACLWGGVHTRFPSWLRLCLAMTMLLTGLYCALLLAPFFLPATAGFFELLGEINLRHMGNIFNYLLLLVALVCGLSTCVVFLALPFMLIFLYLREFLREWRIADASLGSAKASAIAAGILGLNAILFAVLNQQPQQEAFERMAFLDQQFRPGDTIPSIPREEHDALRKGLINAYLAPYRYLSTTERNGAVYNAYLGAFDDADHALAKGSQAIFNFLATPFLYDGAYFREDKERAARYYQKFFDQPIEKGEPEAILNALKATFDRGRSVAGLVDALNQHVLITNMAITVEPQDDSARIRIVQTLENQTYDNHEVTFHFSLPEETALTGLWLSDDAEDLDKFVYAVAPRGAAQQVYNDEVSRRIDPSLLEQVGPRQYRLRAFPVPPRSALYNRSMGLRLGTDYEVKPMYLTLEYKTTMDDQGAWPLPQLLEKRNAYWSDQTQRTLNDQPLHTEKDAWLPATAPMSATAPRNQHDAVVAGQRVRAVPRTGADAQWDIQASTTPYAILIDGSYSMGEQTENVAAALKQLQQLDIAHEIFLCHTRCQPMKNLPAAEEFYGDSLPMNQLAVWRRNAKQDYDAVMLLTDAGSYEQESQVSFKATQMPPVWLVHLGGALAYAYHDQTLDLLKQSHGGVAQSLQEAIVAHQLRQGRTEDGLFAITPHYLWYTDENTSAEADKNGAQSGEDFFSAIAARRWLEYLAQSRDTTDVQVLDQLHAIAKAEHMVTDYSSMIVLVEERQKKALEEAEQKADRFDREVETGQEDFSAPMDMFSASPVPEPEEWLLLGLAGLMLAFATLHRRRKFTLQPASL
;
A
#
# COMPACT_ATOMS: atom_id res chain seq x y z
N MET A 1 -35.14 -13.12 -46.32
CA MET A 1 -36.45 -13.68 -45.91
C MET A 1 -36.98 -12.88 -44.73
N GLU A 2 -37.54 -11.71 -45.00
CA GLU A 2 -38.27 -10.86 -44.05
C GLU A 2 -39.67 -10.68 -44.66
N ASN A 3 -40.73 -10.72 -43.85
CA ASN A 3 -42.17 -10.70 -44.23
C ASN A 3 -42.91 -12.05 -44.34
N LYS A 4 -42.68 -13.01 -43.43
CA LYS A 4 -43.79 -13.86 -42.97
C LYS A 4 -44.46 -13.14 -41.79
N LYS A 5 -45.75 -12.80 -41.91
CA LYS A 5 -46.53 -12.24 -40.79
C LYS A 5 -46.44 -13.21 -39.60
N LEU A 6 -45.89 -12.76 -38.47
CA LEU A 6 -45.91 -13.58 -37.25
C LEU A 6 -47.36 -13.83 -36.84
N PRO A 7 -47.68 -15.01 -36.30
CA PRO A 7 -48.97 -15.22 -35.67
C PRO A 7 -49.15 -14.21 -34.54
N VAL A 8 -50.38 -13.69 -34.39
CA VAL A 8 -50.72 -12.53 -33.53
C VAL A 8 -50.20 -12.71 -32.10
N TRP A 9 -50.36 -13.90 -31.52
CA TRP A 9 -49.90 -14.20 -30.16
C TRP A 9 -48.38 -14.03 -29.98
N ARG A 10 -47.56 -14.42 -30.98
CA ARG A 10 -46.09 -14.24 -30.91
C ARG A 10 -45.72 -12.76 -30.99
N ALA A 11 -46.40 -12.00 -31.84
CA ALA A 11 -46.17 -10.56 -31.94
C ALA A 11 -46.51 -9.84 -30.63
N VAL A 12 -47.61 -10.24 -29.96
CA VAL A 12 -48.01 -9.71 -28.65
C VAL A 12 -46.96 -10.06 -27.58
N CYS A 13 -46.48 -11.30 -27.51
CA CYS A 13 -45.40 -11.68 -26.59
C CYS A 13 -44.13 -10.85 -26.81
N CYS A 14 -43.72 -10.62 -28.06
CA CYS A 14 -42.55 -9.80 -28.37
C CYS A 14 -42.69 -8.34 -27.90
N TYR A 15 -43.86 -7.74 -28.12
CA TYR A 15 -44.12 -6.37 -27.65
C TYR A 15 -44.18 -6.30 -26.12
N LEU A 16 -44.85 -7.26 -25.48
CA LEU A 16 -44.91 -7.32 -24.03
C LEU A 16 -43.50 -7.43 -23.44
N LEU A 17 -42.69 -8.38 -23.89
CA LEU A 17 -41.36 -8.61 -23.32
C LEU A 17 -40.45 -7.38 -23.45
N PHE A 18 -40.43 -6.71 -24.60
CA PHE A 18 -39.62 -5.50 -24.79
C PHE A 18 -40.14 -4.30 -23.96
N TRP A 19 -41.43 -3.95 -24.12
CA TRP A 19 -41.99 -2.72 -23.53
C TRP A 19 -42.22 -2.84 -22.03
N PHE A 20 -42.70 -3.99 -21.55
CA PHE A 20 -42.95 -4.22 -20.12
C PHE A 20 -41.64 -4.19 -19.33
N TRP A 21 -40.61 -4.88 -19.83
CA TRP A 21 -39.31 -4.91 -19.16
C TRP A 21 -38.66 -3.53 -19.14
N ASN A 22 -38.63 -2.82 -20.28
CA ASN A 22 -38.05 -1.47 -20.35
C ASN A 22 -38.78 -0.44 -19.48
N LEU A 23 -40.12 -0.50 -19.42
CA LEU A 23 -40.90 0.38 -18.54
C LEU A 23 -40.58 0.11 -17.07
N THR A 24 -40.52 -1.18 -16.70
CA THR A 24 -40.16 -1.61 -15.35
C THR A 24 -38.75 -1.16 -14.99
N TYR A 25 -37.79 -1.36 -15.89
CA TYR A 25 -36.41 -0.93 -15.72
C TYR A 25 -36.31 0.59 -15.56
N ALA A 26 -37.02 1.38 -16.37
CA ALA A 26 -37.00 2.84 -16.26
C ALA A 26 -37.52 3.35 -14.90
N VAL A 27 -38.57 2.71 -14.36
CA VAL A 27 -39.09 3.02 -13.01
C VAL A 27 -38.05 2.67 -11.94
N LEU A 28 -37.46 1.47 -12.00
CA LEU A 28 -36.40 1.06 -11.07
C LEU A 28 -35.15 1.95 -11.20
N ALA A 29 -34.80 2.38 -12.41
CA ALA A 29 -33.68 3.25 -12.66
C ALA A 29 -33.90 4.63 -12.04
N GLY A 30 -35.10 5.20 -12.17
CA GLY A 30 -35.44 6.49 -11.56
C GLY A 30 -35.44 6.48 -10.03
N ILE A 31 -35.93 5.39 -9.42
CA ILE A 31 -36.09 5.28 -7.96
C ILE A 31 -34.81 4.77 -7.26
N LEU A 32 -34.09 3.84 -7.88
CA LEU A 32 -32.96 3.14 -7.24
C LEU A 32 -31.62 3.45 -7.93
N ILE A 33 -31.50 3.22 -9.23
CA ILE A 33 -30.19 3.25 -9.91
C ILE A 33 -29.64 4.68 -9.98
N ILE A 34 -30.41 5.67 -10.42
CA ILE A 34 -29.93 7.05 -10.55
C ILE A 34 -29.55 7.65 -9.19
N PRO A 35 -30.45 7.73 -8.18
CA PRO A 35 -30.16 8.43 -6.93
C PRO A 35 -29.15 7.69 -6.07
N HIS A 36 -29.24 6.35 -6.00
CA HIS A 36 -28.39 5.57 -5.10
C HIS A 36 -27.17 4.97 -5.78
N PHE A 37 -27.01 5.07 -7.10
CA PHE A 37 -25.91 4.41 -7.80
C PHE A 37 -25.18 5.30 -8.82
N THR A 38 -25.87 5.82 -9.83
CA THR A 38 -25.25 6.64 -10.88
C THR A 38 -24.75 7.98 -10.36
N MET A 39 -25.55 8.70 -9.57
CA MET A 39 -25.14 10.01 -9.02
C MET A 39 -23.91 9.90 -8.10
N PRO A 40 -23.87 8.98 -7.11
CA PRO A 40 -22.66 8.74 -6.31
C PRO A 40 -21.43 8.35 -7.14
N ALA A 41 -21.61 7.52 -8.18
CA ALA A 41 -20.50 7.12 -9.06
C ALA A 41 -19.87 8.32 -9.77
N ILE A 42 -20.71 9.24 -10.29
CA ILE A 42 -20.26 10.44 -10.99
C ILE A 42 -19.59 11.41 -10.01
N THR A 43 -20.24 11.71 -8.88
CA THR A 43 -19.67 12.65 -7.89
C THR A 43 -18.38 12.12 -7.29
N GLY A 44 -18.31 10.80 -7.01
CA GLY A 44 -17.10 10.16 -6.51
C GLY A 44 -15.97 10.18 -7.54
N ALA A 45 -16.25 10.06 -8.83
CA ALA A 45 -15.23 10.18 -9.88
C ALA A 45 -14.65 11.61 -9.97
N PHE A 46 -15.45 12.65 -9.75
CA PHE A 46 -14.97 14.04 -9.72
C PHE A 46 -14.06 14.34 -8.51
N ILE A 47 -14.28 13.65 -7.38
CA ILE A 47 -13.50 13.81 -6.14
C ILE A 47 -12.33 12.81 -6.10
N GLY A 48 -12.15 11.96 -7.13
CA GLY A 48 -11.07 10.98 -7.22
C GLY A 48 -11.31 9.67 -6.46
N LEU A 49 -12.50 9.47 -5.88
CA LEU A 49 -12.89 8.29 -5.11
C LEU A 49 -13.26 7.07 -5.97
N HIS A 50 -13.68 7.31 -7.23
CA HIS A 50 -14.04 6.25 -8.17
C HIS A 50 -13.32 6.44 -9.51
N SER A 51 -13.10 5.35 -10.25
CA SER A 51 -12.56 5.47 -11.60
C SER A 51 -13.55 6.20 -12.53
N GLY A 52 -13.01 6.97 -13.48
CA GLY A 52 -13.84 7.57 -14.54
C GLY A 52 -14.60 6.53 -15.37
N PHE A 53 -14.07 5.30 -15.47
CA PHE A 53 -14.75 4.17 -16.10
C PHE A 53 -16.01 3.74 -15.34
N SER A 54 -15.97 3.71 -14.00
CA SER A 54 -17.14 3.39 -13.17
C SER A 54 -18.27 4.41 -13.38
N ALA A 55 -17.94 5.71 -13.43
CA ALA A 55 -18.91 6.76 -13.72
C ALA A 55 -19.49 6.63 -15.14
N LEU A 56 -18.65 6.32 -16.13
CA LEU A 56 -19.08 6.06 -17.52
C LEU A 56 -20.05 4.87 -17.58
N PHE A 57 -19.71 3.73 -16.98
CA PHE A 57 -20.55 2.54 -17.00
C PHE A 57 -21.86 2.75 -16.24
N ALA A 58 -21.83 3.44 -15.09
CA ALA A 58 -23.06 3.80 -14.36
C ALA A 58 -23.99 4.70 -15.18
N THR A 59 -23.42 5.58 -15.99
CA THR A 59 -24.18 6.46 -16.90
C THR A 59 -24.74 5.68 -18.08
N LEU A 60 -23.93 4.80 -18.69
CA LEU A 60 -24.35 3.94 -19.80
C LEU A 60 -25.45 2.96 -19.39
N LEU A 61 -25.41 2.44 -18.16
CA LEU A 61 -26.44 1.56 -17.60
C LEU A 61 -27.84 2.21 -17.62
N VAL A 62 -27.92 3.53 -17.44
CA VAL A 62 -29.17 4.30 -17.54
C VAL A 62 -29.46 4.75 -18.98
N ALA A 63 -28.44 5.19 -19.71
CA ALA A 63 -28.61 5.76 -21.05
C ALA A 63 -29.01 4.73 -22.10
N ILE A 64 -28.49 3.50 -22.05
CA ILE A 64 -28.70 2.48 -23.09
C ILE A 64 -30.15 2.01 -23.19
N PRO A 65 -30.83 1.63 -22.08
CA PRO A 65 -32.26 1.32 -22.11
C PRO A 65 -33.09 2.50 -22.65
N ALA A 66 -32.78 3.73 -22.24
CA ALA A 66 -33.46 4.93 -22.73
C ALA A 66 -33.29 5.13 -24.25
N LEU A 67 -32.08 4.88 -24.79
CA LEU A 67 -31.80 4.91 -26.23
C LEU A 67 -32.56 3.81 -26.97
N CYS A 68 -32.60 2.58 -26.44
CA CYS A 68 -33.36 1.47 -27.02
C CYS A 68 -34.87 1.72 -27.02
N ILE A 69 -35.43 2.31 -25.95
CA ILE A 69 -36.82 2.77 -25.89
C ILE A 69 -37.08 3.78 -27.03
N GLY A 70 -36.20 4.79 -27.18
CA GLY A 70 -36.30 5.78 -28.25
C GLY A 70 -36.26 5.18 -29.65
N LEU A 71 -35.32 4.25 -29.91
CA LEU A 71 -35.23 3.52 -31.18
C LEU A 71 -36.45 2.62 -31.43
N GLY A 72 -36.96 1.97 -30.38
CA GLY A 72 -38.16 1.16 -30.40
C GLY A 72 -39.38 1.98 -30.81
N PHE A 73 -39.54 3.20 -30.27
CA PHE A 73 -40.64 4.10 -30.61
C PHE A 73 -40.55 4.69 -32.01
N THR A 74 -39.34 5.06 -32.46
CA THR A 74 -39.13 5.80 -33.72
C THR A 74 -39.06 4.88 -34.93
N ARG A 75 -38.27 3.80 -34.87
CA ARG A 75 -37.90 3.00 -36.05
C ARG A 75 -38.49 1.61 -36.06
N PHE A 76 -38.57 0.94 -34.91
CA PHE A 76 -38.98 -0.48 -34.84
C PHE A 76 -40.42 -0.70 -34.35
N ARG A 77 -41.20 0.37 -34.14
CA ARG A 77 -42.55 0.35 -33.55
C ARG A 77 -43.52 -0.65 -34.18
N LYS A 78 -43.43 -0.89 -35.50
CA LYS A 78 -44.31 -1.80 -36.23
C LYS A 78 -43.70 -3.19 -36.50
N ASN A 79 -42.45 -3.41 -36.06
CA ASN A 79 -41.70 -4.64 -36.33
C ASN A 79 -41.33 -5.34 -35.02
N PRO A 80 -42.20 -6.25 -34.51
CA PRO A 80 -41.96 -6.93 -33.24
C PRO A 80 -40.69 -7.79 -33.26
N THR A 81 -40.31 -8.32 -34.43
CA THR A 81 -39.07 -9.11 -34.54
C THR A 81 -37.81 -8.27 -34.47
N ALA A 82 -37.84 -7.03 -34.96
CA ALA A 82 -36.70 -6.12 -34.86
C ALA A 82 -36.50 -5.62 -33.43
N LEU A 83 -37.60 -5.40 -32.69
CA LEU A 83 -37.55 -5.07 -31.26
C LEU A 83 -36.86 -6.17 -30.43
N ILE A 84 -37.22 -7.44 -30.65
CA ILE A 84 -36.58 -8.56 -29.94
C ILE A 84 -35.12 -8.75 -30.33
N LYS A 85 -34.76 -8.52 -31.60
CA LYS A 85 -33.35 -8.52 -32.04
C LYS A 85 -32.53 -7.40 -31.37
N LEU A 86 -33.10 -6.20 -31.26
CA LEU A 86 -32.47 -5.08 -30.54
C LEU A 86 -32.31 -5.41 -29.05
N PHE A 87 -33.35 -5.96 -28.44
CA PHE A 87 -33.38 -6.29 -27.02
C PHE A 87 -32.33 -7.34 -26.64
N TYR A 88 -32.39 -8.54 -27.24
CA TYR A 88 -31.48 -9.64 -26.88
C TYR A 88 -30.13 -9.58 -27.58
N GLY A 89 -30.02 -8.90 -28.72
CA GLY A 89 -28.78 -8.83 -29.50
C GLY A 89 -27.92 -7.61 -29.20
N VAL A 90 -28.45 -6.59 -28.51
CA VAL A 90 -27.71 -5.35 -28.20
C VAL A 90 -27.96 -4.90 -26.76
N GLU A 91 -29.20 -4.63 -26.37
CA GLU A 91 -29.53 -4.02 -25.08
C GLU A 91 -29.12 -4.87 -23.88
N MET A 92 -29.67 -6.09 -23.76
CA MET A 92 -29.42 -6.97 -22.63
C MET A 92 -27.96 -7.41 -22.50
N PRO A 93 -27.23 -7.76 -23.59
CA PRO A 93 -25.81 -8.02 -23.51
C PRO A 93 -25.00 -6.84 -22.98
N ILE A 94 -25.28 -5.61 -23.42
CA ILE A 94 -24.55 -4.44 -22.92
C ILE A 94 -24.87 -4.22 -21.45
N ILE A 95 -26.14 -4.30 -21.03
CA ILE A 95 -26.52 -4.20 -19.62
C ILE A 95 -25.81 -5.26 -18.79
N PHE A 96 -25.74 -6.51 -19.26
CA PHE A 96 -25.03 -7.58 -18.59
C PHE A 96 -23.54 -7.26 -18.40
N ILE A 97 -22.87 -6.72 -19.44
CA ILE A 97 -21.45 -6.33 -19.36
C ILE A 97 -21.27 -5.12 -18.44
N MET A 98 -22.15 -4.11 -18.49
CA MET A 98 -22.08 -2.95 -17.59
C MET A 98 -22.23 -3.40 -16.13
N LEU A 99 -23.19 -4.27 -15.83
CA LEU A 99 -23.34 -4.84 -14.49
C LEU A 99 -22.13 -5.70 -14.11
N SER A 100 -21.64 -6.54 -15.03
CA SER A 100 -20.46 -7.36 -14.77
C SER A 100 -19.22 -6.51 -14.52
N THR A 101 -18.97 -5.49 -15.33
CA THR A 101 -17.83 -4.57 -15.15
C THR A 101 -17.90 -3.77 -13.86
N MET A 102 -19.10 -3.46 -13.37
CA MET A 102 -19.26 -2.67 -12.15
C MET A 102 -19.22 -3.51 -10.86
N PHE A 103 -19.66 -4.76 -10.90
CA PHE A 103 -19.84 -5.58 -9.70
C PHE A 103 -19.02 -6.86 -9.66
N LEU A 104 -18.67 -7.41 -10.83
CA LEU A 104 -17.99 -8.71 -10.95
C LEU A 104 -16.52 -8.51 -11.34
N LEU A 105 -16.27 -7.87 -12.49
CA LEU A 105 -14.93 -7.66 -13.03
C LEU A 105 -14.18 -6.64 -12.18
N ARG A 106 -12.92 -6.97 -11.95
CA ARG A 106 -11.99 -6.15 -11.18
C ARG A 106 -11.01 -5.49 -12.14
N GLU A 107 -9.73 -5.38 -11.78
CA GLU A 107 -8.70 -4.92 -12.71
C GLU A 107 -8.64 -5.84 -13.95
N LEU A 108 -8.62 -5.24 -15.15
CA LEU A 108 -8.69 -5.97 -16.41
C LEU A 108 -7.33 -6.59 -16.75
N ASN A 109 -7.22 -7.92 -16.63
CA ASN A 109 -6.07 -8.65 -17.14
C ASN A 109 -6.14 -8.83 -18.69
N PRO A 110 -5.06 -9.25 -19.37
CA PRO A 110 -5.04 -9.42 -20.83
C PRO A 110 -6.11 -10.40 -21.36
N GLY A 111 -6.37 -11.49 -20.63
CA GLY A 111 -7.38 -12.49 -20.98
C GLY A 111 -8.80 -11.93 -20.93
N VAL A 112 -9.17 -11.26 -19.83
CA VAL A 112 -10.47 -10.59 -19.69
C VAL A 112 -10.63 -9.50 -20.74
N THR A 113 -9.57 -8.73 -21.01
CA THR A 113 -9.56 -7.69 -22.04
C THR A 113 -9.86 -8.26 -23.42
N HIS A 114 -9.24 -9.39 -23.77
CA HIS A 114 -9.53 -10.10 -25.03
C HIS A 114 -10.99 -10.54 -25.15
N VAL A 115 -11.56 -11.10 -24.08
CA VAL A 115 -12.98 -11.48 -24.03
C VAL A 115 -13.88 -10.26 -24.22
N LEU A 116 -13.61 -9.15 -23.50
CA LEU A 116 -14.40 -7.93 -23.60
C LEU A 116 -14.31 -7.28 -25.00
N ILE A 117 -13.12 -7.26 -25.62
CA ILE A 117 -12.94 -6.76 -26.98
C ILE A 117 -13.76 -7.59 -27.97
N ASN A 118 -13.71 -8.92 -27.87
CA ASN A 118 -14.52 -9.80 -28.72
C ASN A 118 -16.02 -9.54 -28.57
N ILE A 119 -16.48 -9.35 -27.33
CA ILE A 119 -17.87 -9.02 -27.05
C ILE A 119 -18.26 -7.65 -27.66
N LEU A 120 -17.44 -6.62 -27.47
CA LEU A 120 -17.69 -5.28 -28.04
C LEU A 120 -17.72 -5.31 -29.57
N VAL A 121 -16.78 -6.01 -30.21
CA VAL A 121 -16.73 -6.18 -31.67
C VAL A 121 -17.97 -6.91 -32.17
N ALA A 122 -18.38 -8.00 -31.50
CA ALA A 122 -19.58 -8.75 -31.84
C ALA A 122 -20.85 -7.89 -31.74
N LEU A 123 -20.99 -7.11 -30.65
CA LEU A 123 -22.14 -6.24 -30.43
C LEU A 123 -22.23 -5.12 -31.46
N PHE A 124 -21.12 -4.43 -31.73
CA PHE A 124 -21.09 -3.35 -32.71
C PHE A 124 -21.38 -3.87 -34.13
N ALA A 125 -20.78 -5.01 -34.49
CA ALA A 125 -21.04 -5.63 -35.78
C ALA A 125 -22.50 -6.11 -35.90
N TYR A 126 -23.10 -6.63 -34.82
CA TYR A 126 -24.50 -7.06 -34.82
C TYR A 126 -25.46 -5.87 -34.95
N LEU A 127 -25.18 -4.78 -34.23
CA LEU A 127 -25.91 -3.51 -34.35
C LEU A 127 -25.83 -2.96 -35.79
N ALA A 128 -24.65 -3.04 -36.42
CA ALA A 128 -24.45 -2.60 -37.79
C ALA A 128 -25.21 -3.47 -38.81
N CYS A 129 -25.30 -4.79 -38.57
CA CYS A 129 -26.15 -5.70 -39.35
C CYS A 129 -27.65 -5.37 -39.18
N LEU A 130 -28.09 -5.06 -37.94
CA LEU A 130 -29.47 -4.65 -37.66
C LEU A 130 -29.86 -3.35 -38.38
N TRP A 131 -28.90 -2.43 -38.55
CA TRP A 131 -29.09 -1.16 -39.25
C TRP A 131 -29.14 -1.31 -40.79
N GLY A 132 -28.77 -2.49 -41.31
CA GLY A 132 -28.75 -2.80 -42.75
C GLY A 132 -27.58 -2.17 -43.52
N GLY A 133 -26.68 -1.45 -42.85
CA GLY A 133 -25.58 -0.71 -43.49
C GLY A 133 -24.36 -1.57 -43.88
N VAL A 134 -24.18 -2.74 -43.24
CA VAL A 134 -23.00 -3.60 -43.44
C VAL A 134 -23.03 -4.29 -44.81
N HIS A 135 -24.20 -4.74 -45.26
CA HIS A 135 -24.33 -5.57 -46.46
C HIS A 135 -23.94 -4.85 -47.76
N THR A 136 -23.97 -3.52 -47.80
CA THR A 136 -23.61 -2.72 -48.98
C THR A 136 -22.27 -2.03 -48.89
N ARG A 137 -21.69 -1.90 -47.68
CA ARG A 137 -20.46 -1.12 -47.45
C ARG A 137 -19.19 -1.95 -47.29
N PHE A 138 -19.28 -3.19 -46.81
CA PHE A 138 -18.09 -3.99 -46.48
C PHE A 138 -17.91 -5.21 -47.42
N PRO A 139 -16.65 -5.55 -47.78
CA PRO A 139 -16.37 -6.70 -48.61
C PRO A 139 -16.75 -8.01 -47.90
N SER A 140 -17.12 -9.05 -48.67
CA SER A 140 -17.64 -10.32 -48.14
C SER A 140 -16.70 -11.03 -47.15
N TRP A 141 -15.37 -10.89 -47.32
CA TRP A 141 -14.40 -11.51 -46.41
C TRP A 141 -14.45 -10.87 -45.02
N LEU A 142 -14.53 -9.54 -44.93
CA LEU A 142 -14.59 -8.81 -43.66
C LEU A 142 -15.91 -9.07 -42.94
N ARG A 143 -17.01 -9.16 -43.69
CA ARG A 143 -18.33 -9.54 -43.14
C ARG A 143 -18.30 -10.94 -42.55
N LEU A 144 -17.63 -11.88 -43.22
CA LEU A 144 -17.46 -13.24 -42.71
C LEU A 144 -16.60 -13.26 -41.44
N CYS A 145 -15.51 -12.47 -41.37
CA CYS A 145 -14.71 -12.34 -40.16
C CYS A 145 -15.55 -11.85 -38.97
N LEU A 146 -16.30 -10.75 -39.16
CA LEU A 146 -17.16 -10.19 -38.11
C LEU A 146 -18.25 -11.17 -37.67
N ALA A 147 -18.88 -11.87 -38.61
CA ALA A 147 -19.91 -12.86 -38.32
C ALA A 147 -19.33 -14.10 -37.59
N MET A 148 -18.09 -14.49 -37.89
CA MET A 148 -17.39 -15.54 -37.17
C MET A 148 -17.06 -15.11 -35.73
N THR A 149 -16.56 -13.89 -35.53
CA THR A 149 -16.34 -13.33 -34.19
C THR A 149 -17.63 -13.27 -33.36
N MET A 150 -18.76 -12.88 -33.96
CA MET A 150 -20.07 -12.96 -33.30
C MET A 150 -20.39 -14.38 -32.85
N LEU A 151 -20.30 -15.36 -33.76
CA LEU A 151 -20.61 -16.75 -33.45
C LEU A 151 -19.74 -17.28 -32.29
N LEU A 152 -18.43 -17.02 -32.35
CA LEU A 152 -17.49 -17.42 -31.29
C LEU A 152 -17.85 -16.80 -29.95
N THR A 153 -18.17 -15.50 -29.93
CA THR A 153 -18.56 -14.77 -28.72
C THR A 153 -19.87 -15.34 -28.13
N GLY A 154 -20.88 -15.55 -28.97
CA GLY A 154 -22.17 -16.10 -28.53
C GLY A 154 -22.03 -17.52 -27.98
N LEU A 155 -21.21 -18.35 -28.64
CA LEU A 155 -20.92 -19.71 -28.18
C LEU A 155 -20.14 -19.69 -26.86
N TYR A 156 -19.12 -18.84 -26.74
CA TYR A 156 -18.33 -18.70 -25.51
C TYR A 156 -19.21 -18.30 -24.32
N CYS A 157 -20.01 -17.23 -24.45
CA CYS A 157 -20.89 -16.77 -23.37
C CYS A 157 -21.90 -17.85 -22.96
N ALA A 158 -22.46 -18.57 -23.93
CA ALA A 158 -23.43 -19.61 -23.63
C ALA A 158 -22.81 -20.86 -23.01
N LEU A 159 -21.62 -21.29 -23.46
CA LEU A 159 -20.91 -22.41 -22.86
C LEU A 159 -20.42 -22.07 -21.45
N LEU A 160 -20.02 -20.82 -21.19
CA LEU A 160 -19.63 -20.34 -19.86
C LEU A 160 -20.80 -20.39 -18.87
N LEU A 161 -22.01 -20.04 -19.33
CA LEU A 161 -23.22 -20.00 -18.49
C LEU A 161 -23.99 -21.32 -18.44
N ALA A 162 -23.81 -22.23 -19.40
CA ALA A 162 -24.53 -23.50 -19.49
C ALA A 162 -24.45 -24.36 -18.21
N PRO A 163 -23.30 -24.46 -17.50
CA PRO A 163 -23.22 -25.20 -16.25
C PRO A 163 -24.15 -24.70 -15.15
N PHE A 164 -24.51 -23.41 -15.14
CA PHE A 164 -25.42 -22.85 -14.14
C PHE A 164 -26.90 -23.02 -14.49
N PHE A 165 -27.23 -23.39 -15.73
CA PHE A 165 -28.61 -23.40 -16.19
C PHE A 165 -29.46 -24.45 -15.48
N LEU A 166 -28.96 -25.69 -15.37
CA LEU A 166 -29.68 -26.78 -14.73
C LEU A 166 -29.96 -26.49 -13.24
N PRO A 167 -28.95 -26.16 -12.41
CA PRO A 167 -29.18 -25.75 -11.02
C PRO A 167 -30.10 -24.53 -10.89
N ALA A 168 -29.91 -23.50 -11.71
CA ALA A 168 -30.73 -22.29 -11.63
C ALA A 168 -32.20 -22.55 -11.96
N THR A 169 -32.49 -23.42 -12.94
CA THR A 169 -33.87 -23.81 -13.25
C THR A 169 -34.50 -24.63 -12.12
N ALA A 170 -33.76 -25.55 -11.50
CA ALA A 170 -34.25 -26.31 -10.36
C ALA A 170 -34.57 -25.40 -9.16
N GLY A 171 -33.61 -24.54 -8.77
CA GLY A 171 -33.81 -23.57 -7.69
C GLY A 171 -34.93 -22.56 -7.97
N PHE A 172 -35.14 -22.18 -9.24
CA PHE A 172 -36.28 -21.35 -9.64
C PHE A 172 -37.63 -22.04 -9.37
N PHE A 173 -37.76 -23.34 -9.68
CA PHE A 173 -38.98 -24.08 -9.42
C PHE A 173 -39.19 -24.37 -7.92
N GLU A 174 -38.11 -24.60 -7.18
CA GLU A 174 -38.15 -24.71 -5.72
C GLU A 174 -38.65 -23.41 -5.08
N LEU A 175 -38.06 -22.27 -5.46
CA LEU A 175 -38.50 -20.95 -5.01
C LEU A 175 -39.99 -20.71 -5.31
N LEU A 176 -40.48 -21.09 -6.49
CA LEU A 176 -41.91 -21.01 -6.81
C LEU A 176 -42.78 -21.91 -5.92
N GLY A 177 -42.26 -23.07 -5.50
CA GLY A 177 -42.93 -24.01 -4.61
C GLY A 177 -43.02 -23.54 -3.15
N GLU A 178 -42.03 -22.77 -2.70
CA GLU A 178 -41.98 -22.22 -1.33
C GLU A 178 -42.89 -21.00 -1.10
N ILE A 179 -43.46 -20.41 -2.16
CA ILE A 179 -44.38 -19.27 -2.05
C ILE A 179 -45.70 -19.72 -1.41
N ASN A 180 -45.75 -19.66 -0.08
CA ASN A 180 -46.93 -20.01 0.69
C ASN A 180 -47.92 -18.83 0.71
N LEU A 181 -48.95 -18.92 -0.15
CA LEU A 181 -50.03 -17.93 -0.32
C LEU A 181 -50.86 -17.63 0.95
N ARG A 182 -50.56 -18.27 2.09
CA ARG A 182 -51.39 -18.26 3.30
C ARG A 182 -51.13 -17.09 4.26
N HIS A 183 -50.12 -16.25 4.02
CA HIS A 183 -49.75 -15.12 4.90
C HIS A 183 -50.14 -13.73 4.35
N MET A 184 -51.11 -13.63 3.43
CA MET A 184 -51.51 -12.38 2.74
C MET A 184 -52.35 -11.38 3.57
N GLY A 185 -51.76 -10.67 4.55
CA GLY A 185 -52.50 -9.77 5.46
C GLY A 185 -52.35 -8.23 5.29
N ASN A 186 -51.35 -7.72 4.55
CA ASN A 186 -50.87 -6.32 4.56
C ASN A 186 -50.70 -5.78 3.12
N ILE A 187 -51.80 -5.32 2.52
CA ILE A 187 -51.94 -5.04 1.08
C ILE A 187 -50.84 -4.14 0.48
N PHE A 188 -50.32 -3.15 1.22
CA PHE A 188 -49.35 -2.18 0.69
C PHE A 188 -47.93 -2.76 0.53
N ASN A 189 -47.44 -3.49 1.54
CA ASN A 189 -46.16 -4.22 1.43
C ASN A 189 -46.27 -5.39 0.45
N TYR A 190 -47.46 -5.99 0.30
CA TYR A 190 -47.69 -7.06 -0.68
C TYR A 190 -47.78 -6.57 -2.12
N LEU A 191 -48.27 -5.35 -2.39
CA LEU A 191 -48.22 -4.80 -3.75
C LEU A 191 -46.78 -4.52 -4.17
N LEU A 192 -45.98 -3.92 -3.29
CA LEU A 192 -44.56 -3.69 -3.55
C LEU A 192 -43.80 -5.03 -3.72
N LEU A 193 -44.09 -6.02 -2.86
CA LEU A 193 -43.50 -7.35 -2.96
C LEU A 193 -43.97 -8.12 -4.20
N LEU A 194 -45.23 -7.99 -4.61
CA LEU A 194 -45.76 -8.58 -5.84
C LEU A 194 -45.13 -7.93 -7.07
N VAL A 195 -45.00 -6.60 -7.08
CA VAL A 195 -44.29 -5.88 -8.14
C VAL A 195 -42.84 -6.32 -8.17
N ALA A 196 -42.14 -6.33 -7.03
CA ALA A 196 -40.75 -6.79 -6.94
C ALA A 196 -40.59 -8.25 -7.38
N LEU A 197 -41.52 -9.14 -7.02
CA LEU A 197 -41.55 -10.54 -7.42
C LEU A 197 -41.74 -10.68 -8.94
N VAL A 198 -42.73 -10.00 -9.52
CA VAL A 198 -42.97 -10.03 -10.98
C VAL A 198 -41.78 -9.44 -11.74
N CYS A 199 -41.20 -8.34 -11.23
CA CYS A 199 -40.00 -7.74 -11.80
C CYS A 199 -38.81 -8.70 -11.71
N GLY A 200 -38.59 -9.32 -10.56
CA GLY A 200 -37.52 -10.30 -10.32
C GLY A 200 -37.66 -11.52 -11.20
N LEU A 201 -38.82 -12.18 -11.21
CA LEU A 201 -39.11 -13.34 -12.06
C LEU A 201 -38.96 -13.00 -13.54
N SER A 202 -39.45 -11.84 -13.98
CA SER A 202 -39.30 -11.40 -15.38
C SER A 202 -37.84 -11.18 -15.76
N THR A 203 -37.03 -10.65 -14.83
CA THR A 203 -35.60 -10.42 -15.02
C THR A 203 -34.84 -11.75 -15.08
N CYS A 204 -35.14 -12.69 -14.18
CA CYS A 204 -34.58 -14.05 -14.21
C CYS A 204 -34.85 -14.73 -15.55
N VAL A 205 -36.09 -14.68 -16.06
CA VAL A 205 -36.44 -15.27 -17.36
C VAL A 205 -35.65 -14.63 -18.51
N VAL A 206 -35.46 -13.30 -18.48
CA VAL A 206 -34.70 -12.61 -19.53
C VAL A 206 -33.22 -13.01 -19.50
N PHE A 207 -32.58 -13.05 -18.33
CA PHE A 207 -31.18 -13.46 -18.20
C PHE A 207 -30.96 -14.96 -18.48
N LEU A 208 -31.89 -15.83 -18.07
CA LEU A 208 -31.85 -17.26 -18.42
C LEU A 208 -32.00 -17.51 -19.92
N ALA A 209 -32.82 -16.71 -20.61
CA ALA A 209 -33.01 -16.81 -22.06
C ALA A 209 -31.87 -16.19 -22.88
N LEU A 210 -31.12 -15.24 -22.31
CA LEU A 210 -30.07 -14.48 -22.99
C LEU A 210 -29.03 -15.34 -23.72
N PRO A 211 -28.37 -16.35 -23.10
CA PRO A 211 -27.33 -17.13 -23.77
C PRO A 211 -27.87 -17.90 -24.99
N PHE A 212 -29.08 -18.47 -24.88
CA PHE A 212 -29.71 -19.20 -25.98
C PHE A 212 -30.10 -18.27 -27.13
N MET A 213 -30.66 -17.10 -26.79
CA MET A 213 -31.03 -16.10 -27.78
C MET A 213 -29.80 -15.54 -28.51
N LEU A 214 -28.69 -15.30 -27.81
CA LEU A 214 -27.44 -14.84 -28.41
C LEU A 214 -26.88 -15.86 -29.42
N ILE A 215 -26.77 -17.13 -29.03
CA ILE A 215 -26.33 -18.18 -29.98
C ILE A 215 -27.25 -18.20 -31.20
N PHE A 216 -28.57 -18.24 -30.97
CA PHE A 216 -29.54 -18.34 -32.06
C PHE A 216 -29.42 -17.16 -33.05
N LEU A 217 -29.30 -15.94 -32.54
CA LEU A 217 -29.18 -14.72 -33.35
C LEU A 217 -27.85 -14.69 -34.10
N TYR A 218 -26.74 -15.00 -33.43
CA TYR A 218 -25.39 -14.93 -34.03
C TYR A 218 -25.12 -16.08 -35.00
N LEU A 219 -25.56 -17.30 -34.70
CA LEU A 219 -25.48 -18.44 -35.62
C LEU A 219 -26.28 -18.19 -36.89
N ARG A 220 -27.48 -17.61 -36.75
CA ARG A 220 -28.30 -17.28 -37.91
C ARG A 220 -27.62 -16.25 -38.82
N GLU A 221 -26.97 -15.25 -38.24
CA GLU A 221 -26.26 -14.24 -39.02
C GLU A 221 -24.99 -14.81 -39.66
N PHE A 222 -24.24 -15.63 -38.93
CA PHE A 222 -23.09 -16.37 -39.47
C PHE A 222 -23.49 -17.25 -40.66
N LEU A 223 -24.53 -18.07 -40.54
CA LEU A 223 -24.99 -18.94 -41.63
C LEU A 223 -25.43 -18.15 -42.87
N ARG A 224 -25.94 -16.93 -42.66
CA ARG A 224 -26.32 -16.04 -43.76
C ARG A 224 -25.09 -15.46 -44.45
N GLU A 225 -24.17 -14.87 -43.70
CA GLU A 225 -22.95 -14.28 -44.27
C GLU A 225 -22.01 -15.34 -44.86
N TRP A 226 -21.98 -16.55 -44.28
CA TRP A 226 -21.30 -17.71 -44.85
C TRP A 226 -21.80 -18.01 -46.26
N ARG A 227 -23.11 -18.10 -46.48
CA ARG A 227 -23.68 -18.37 -47.82
C ARG A 227 -23.33 -17.28 -48.83
N ILE A 228 -23.28 -16.02 -48.39
CA ILE A 228 -22.91 -14.89 -49.25
C ILE A 228 -21.42 -14.94 -49.59
N ALA A 229 -20.57 -15.24 -48.61
CA ALA A 229 -19.13 -15.40 -48.80
C ALA A 229 -18.80 -16.61 -49.67
N ASP A 230 -19.45 -17.75 -49.44
CA ASP A 230 -19.32 -18.97 -50.24
C ASP A 230 -19.64 -18.71 -51.72
N ALA A 231 -20.76 -18.01 -51.98
CA ALA A 231 -21.16 -17.64 -53.33
C ALA A 231 -20.24 -16.61 -54.02
N SER A 232 -19.54 -15.75 -53.26
CA SER A 232 -18.72 -14.66 -53.82
C SER A 232 -17.21 -14.93 -53.84
N LEU A 233 -16.69 -15.71 -52.90
CA LEU A 233 -15.27 -16.00 -52.71
C LEU A 233 -14.91 -17.47 -53.00
N GLY A 234 -15.91 -18.36 -53.02
CA GLY A 234 -15.74 -19.81 -53.12
C GLY A 234 -15.54 -20.49 -51.76
N SER A 235 -16.01 -21.74 -51.65
CA SER A 235 -16.06 -22.52 -50.41
C SER A 235 -14.72 -22.69 -49.71
N ALA A 236 -13.65 -22.94 -50.48
CA ALA A 236 -12.30 -23.10 -49.94
C ALA A 236 -11.80 -21.81 -49.26
N LYS A 237 -12.00 -20.64 -49.88
CA LYS A 237 -11.58 -19.35 -49.31
C LYS A 237 -12.44 -18.95 -48.12
N ALA A 238 -13.76 -19.14 -48.20
CA ALA A 238 -14.67 -18.87 -47.07
C ALA A 238 -14.32 -19.74 -45.84
N SER A 239 -14.02 -21.03 -46.07
CA SER A 239 -13.58 -21.95 -45.01
C SER A 239 -12.25 -21.53 -44.40
N ALA A 240 -11.27 -21.16 -45.24
CA ALA A 240 -9.97 -20.69 -44.77
C ALA A 240 -10.09 -19.42 -43.90
N ILE A 241 -10.95 -18.47 -44.29
CA ILE A 241 -11.19 -17.26 -43.49
C ILE A 241 -11.80 -17.60 -42.13
N ALA A 242 -12.87 -18.40 -42.10
CA ALA A 242 -13.52 -18.77 -40.84
C ALA A 242 -12.59 -19.59 -39.93
N ALA A 243 -11.85 -20.55 -40.48
CA ALA A 243 -10.86 -21.33 -39.75
C ALA A 243 -9.70 -20.45 -39.24
N GLY A 244 -9.28 -19.45 -40.03
CA GLY A 244 -8.26 -18.48 -39.61
C GLY A 244 -8.69 -17.65 -38.40
N ILE A 245 -9.94 -17.16 -38.38
CA ILE A 245 -10.47 -16.39 -37.23
C ILE A 245 -10.65 -17.27 -35.99
N LEU A 246 -11.08 -18.53 -36.15
CA LEU A 246 -11.14 -19.50 -35.07
C LEU A 246 -9.74 -19.78 -34.50
N GLY A 247 -8.78 -20.09 -35.37
CA GLY A 247 -7.39 -20.37 -34.99
C GLY A 247 -6.73 -19.17 -34.30
N LEU A 248 -6.90 -17.97 -34.84
CA LEU A 248 -6.41 -16.73 -34.24
C LEU A 248 -6.97 -16.52 -32.83
N ASN A 249 -8.29 -16.68 -32.64
CA ASN A 249 -8.89 -16.54 -31.32
C ASN A 249 -8.45 -17.63 -30.34
N ALA A 250 -8.27 -18.87 -30.80
CA ALA A 250 -7.76 -19.95 -29.96
C ALA A 250 -6.31 -19.68 -29.51
N ILE A 251 -5.45 -19.20 -30.42
CA ILE A 251 -4.07 -18.82 -30.10
C ILE A 251 -4.04 -17.63 -29.13
N LEU A 252 -4.81 -16.57 -29.41
CA LEU A 252 -4.89 -15.41 -28.52
C LEU A 252 -5.42 -15.81 -27.14
N PHE A 253 -6.45 -16.67 -27.07
CA PHE A 253 -6.95 -17.19 -25.81
C PHE A 253 -5.87 -18.00 -25.06
N ALA A 254 -5.08 -18.83 -25.75
CA ALA A 254 -4.03 -19.59 -25.11
C ALA A 254 -2.88 -18.71 -24.59
N VAL A 255 -2.44 -17.70 -25.36
CA VAL A 255 -1.31 -16.83 -25.01
C VAL A 255 -1.69 -15.79 -23.95
N LEU A 256 -2.85 -15.13 -24.10
CA LEU A 256 -3.25 -14.04 -23.21
C LEU A 256 -3.77 -14.51 -21.84
N ASN A 257 -4.05 -15.81 -21.68
CA ASN A 257 -4.41 -16.41 -20.39
C ASN A 257 -3.23 -17.08 -19.67
N GLN A 258 -2.01 -17.04 -20.25
CA GLN A 258 -0.82 -17.45 -19.51
C GLN A 258 -0.56 -16.44 -18.39
N GLN A 259 -0.55 -16.93 -17.17
CA GLN A 259 -0.37 -16.08 -15.99
C GLN A 259 1.11 -16.13 -15.54
N PRO A 260 1.76 -14.97 -15.31
CA PRO A 260 3.20 -14.90 -15.11
C PRO A 260 3.68 -15.41 -13.74
N GLN A 261 2.80 -15.62 -12.77
CA GLN A 261 3.20 -15.93 -11.39
C GLN A 261 3.85 -17.30 -11.21
N GLN A 262 3.45 -18.31 -12.00
CA GLN A 262 3.99 -19.66 -11.83
C GLN A 262 5.46 -19.71 -12.20
N GLU A 263 5.81 -19.13 -13.34
CA GLU A 263 7.19 -18.99 -13.78
C GLU A 263 8.01 -18.18 -12.76
N ALA A 264 7.45 -17.10 -12.22
CA ALA A 264 8.12 -16.32 -11.18
C ALA A 264 8.35 -17.13 -9.89
N PHE A 265 7.36 -17.88 -9.42
CA PHE A 265 7.50 -18.73 -8.23
C PHE A 265 8.47 -19.88 -8.42
N GLU A 266 8.42 -20.57 -9.57
CA GLU A 266 9.37 -21.62 -9.91
C GLU A 266 10.80 -21.07 -10.00
N ARG A 267 10.95 -19.89 -10.62
CA ARG A 267 12.25 -19.25 -10.77
C ARG A 267 12.81 -18.77 -9.44
N MET A 268 11.99 -18.13 -8.59
CA MET A 268 12.39 -17.73 -7.25
C MET A 268 12.75 -18.94 -6.38
N ALA A 269 11.97 -20.02 -6.44
CA ALA A 269 12.29 -21.26 -5.74
C ALA A 269 13.61 -21.88 -6.23
N PHE A 270 13.88 -21.82 -7.54
CA PHE A 270 15.14 -22.27 -8.11
C PHE A 270 16.33 -21.42 -7.65
N LEU A 271 16.20 -20.08 -7.70
CA LEU A 271 17.22 -19.17 -7.20
C LEU A 271 17.51 -19.48 -5.73
N ASP A 272 16.47 -19.65 -4.90
CA ASP A 272 16.62 -19.97 -3.48
C ASP A 272 17.39 -21.28 -3.23
N GLN A 273 17.17 -22.30 -4.06
CA GLN A 273 17.85 -23.60 -3.97
C GLN A 273 19.30 -23.59 -4.49
N GLN A 274 19.63 -22.71 -5.45
CA GLN A 274 20.95 -22.66 -6.10
C GLN A 274 21.99 -21.81 -5.37
N PHE A 275 21.64 -21.06 -4.32
CA PHE A 275 22.61 -20.35 -3.46
C PHE A 275 23.47 -21.30 -2.58
N ARG A 276 23.91 -22.46 -3.10
CA ARG A 276 24.82 -23.40 -2.42
C ARG A 276 26.26 -22.86 -2.35
N PRO A 277 27.01 -23.04 -1.24
CA PRO A 277 28.38 -22.56 -1.08
C PRO A 277 29.32 -23.02 -2.21
N GLY A 278 29.88 -22.09 -3.01
CA GLY A 278 30.94 -22.36 -3.99
C GLY A 278 30.78 -21.75 -5.40
N ASP A 279 29.55 -21.48 -5.86
CA ASP A 279 29.33 -21.02 -7.25
C ASP A 279 29.48 -19.51 -7.44
N THR A 280 29.81 -19.07 -8.67
CA THR A 280 29.91 -17.66 -9.10
C THR A 280 28.56 -16.94 -9.00
N ILE A 281 28.58 -15.64 -8.68
CA ILE A 281 27.37 -14.79 -8.65
C ILE A 281 26.76 -14.80 -10.07
N PRO A 282 25.54 -15.34 -10.28
CA PRO A 282 24.90 -15.27 -11.58
C PRO A 282 24.47 -13.82 -11.83
N SER A 283 24.81 -13.27 -13.01
CA SER A 283 24.16 -12.06 -13.49
C SER A 283 22.75 -12.42 -13.94
N ILE A 284 21.78 -11.61 -13.53
CA ILE A 284 20.37 -11.81 -13.90
C ILE A 284 20.02 -10.71 -14.92
N PRO A 285 19.66 -11.06 -16.17
CA PRO A 285 19.31 -10.07 -17.17
C PRO A 285 18.09 -9.23 -16.74
N ARG A 286 18.06 -7.96 -17.15
CA ARG A 286 16.96 -7.05 -16.81
C ARG A 286 15.58 -7.51 -17.28
N GLU A 287 15.50 -8.22 -18.41
CA GLU A 287 14.25 -8.82 -18.89
C GLU A 287 13.68 -9.85 -17.90
N GLU A 288 14.54 -10.56 -17.19
CA GLU A 288 14.16 -11.52 -16.16
C GLU A 288 13.65 -10.81 -14.89
N HIS A 289 14.24 -9.66 -14.53
CA HIS A 289 13.73 -8.80 -13.44
C HIS A 289 12.29 -8.38 -13.71
N ASP A 290 12.00 -7.91 -14.93
CA ASP A 290 10.66 -7.49 -15.32
C ASP A 290 9.65 -8.64 -15.31
N ALA A 291 10.07 -9.85 -15.70
CA ALA A 291 9.23 -11.05 -15.66
C ALA A 291 8.90 -11.46 -14.22
N LEU A 292 9.90 -11.50 -13.33
CA LEU A 292 9.72 -11.77 -11.91
C LEU A 292 8.78 -10.75 -11.27
N ARG A 293 9.04 -9.45 -11.50
CA ARG A 293 8.21 -8.34 -11.02
C ARG A 293 6.75 -8.51 -11.43
N LYS A 294 6.47 -8.75 -12.71
CA LYS A 294 5.09 -8.96 -13.21
C LYS A 294 4.41 -10.17 -12.58
N GLY A 295 5.13 -11.28 -12.41
CA GLY A 295 4.60 -12.50 -11.80
C GLY A 295 4.24 -12.31 -10.33
N LEU A 296 5.14 -11.70 -9.56
CA LEU A 296 4.94 -11.45 -8.12
C LEU A 296 3.83 -10.42 -7.87
N ILE A 297 3.77 -9.33 -8.66
CA ILE A 297 2.66 -8.38 -8.60
C ILE A 297 1.33 -9.06 -8.93
N ASN A 298 1.31 -9.96 -9.92
CA ASN A 298 0.09 -10.67 -10.28
C ASN A 298 -0.44 -11.57 -9.16
N ALA A 299 0.45 -12.29 -8.47
CA ALA A 299 0.09 -13.09 -7.31
C ALA A 299 -0.35 -12.21 -6.12
N TYR A 300 0.36 -11.13 -5.84
CA TYR A 300 0.01 -10.22 -4.74
C TYR A 300 -1.35 -9.54 -4.94
N LEU A 301 -1.63 -9.08 -6.17
CA LEU A 301 -2.89 -8.44 -6.55
C LEU A 301 -3.94 -9.41 -7.08
N ALA A 302 -3.73 -10.73 -6.94
CA ALA A 302 -4.64 -11.75 -7.43
C ALA A 302 -6.10 -11.54 -6.98
N PRO A 303 -6.40 -11.26 -5.69
CA PRO A 303 -7.77 -10.97 -5.27
C PRO A 303 -8.32 -9.64 -5.83
N TYR A 304 -7.53 -8.79 -6.48
CA TYR A 304 -8.01 -7.59 -7.17
C TYR A 304 -8.07 -7.75 -8.70
N ARG A 305 -7.66 -8.91 -9.24
CA ARG A 305 -7.62 -9.18 -10.69
C ARG A 305 -8.49 -10.36 -11.11
N TYR A 306 -8.69 -11.32 -10.22
CA TYR A 306 -9.41 -12.56 -10.49
C TYR A 306 -10.60 -12.73 -9.54
N LEU A 307 -11.61 -13.48 -9.97
CA LEU A 307 -12.86 -13.67 -9.22
C LEU A 307 -12.76 -14.77 -8.16
N SER A 308 -11.90 -15.76 -8.40
CA SER A 308 -11.66 -16.95 -7.58
C SER A 308 -10.37 -17.64 -8.03
N THR A 309 -9.91 -18.63 -7.28
CA THR A 309 -8.80 -19.52 -7.67
C THR A 309 -9.29 -20.75 -8.44
N THR A 310 -8.43 -21.35 -9.26
CA THR A 310 -8.72 -22.55 -10.05
C THR A 310 -9.01 -23.78 -9.18
N GLU A 311 -8.30 -23.94 -8.06
CA GLU A 311 -8.45 -25.10 -7.19
C GLU A 311 -9.63 -25.02 -6.20
N ARG A 312 -10.01 -23.80 -5.76
CA ARG A 312 -11.11 -23.63 -4.79
C ARG A 312 -12.44 -23.22 -5.40
N ASN A 313 -12.48 -22.90 -6.69
CA ASN A 313 -13.74 -22.65 -7.36
C ASN A 313 -14.64 -23.89 -7.29
N GLY A 314 -15.69 -23.79 -6.47
CA GLY A 314 -16.70 -24.82 -6.28
C GLY A 314 -18.09 -24.36 -6.68
N ALA A 315 -18.23 -23.20 -7.32
CA ALA A 315 -19.55 -22.56 -7.54
C ALA A 315 -20.52 -23.47 -8.32
N VAL A 316 -20.07 -24.10 -9.40
CA VAL A 316 -20.90 -25.02 -10.18
C VAL A 316 -21.15 -26.30 -9.40
N TYR A 317 -20.11 -26.89 -8.83
CA TYR A 317 -20.22 -28.12 -8.07
C TYR A 317 -21.22 -28.00 -6.91
N ASN A 318 -21.12 -26.93 -6.12
CA ASN A 318 -22.01 -26.64 -5.00
C ASN A 318 -23.43 -26.31 -5.46
N ALA A 319 -23.61 -25.60 -6.58
CA ALA A 319 -24.93 -25.35 -7.16
C ALA A 319 -25.64 -26.65 -7.55
N TYR A 320 -24.92 -27.63 -8.10
CA TYR A 320 -25.48 -28.95 -8.40
C TYR A 320 -25.85 -29.73 -7.14
N LEU A 321 -25.02 -29.69 -6.09
CA LEU A 321 -25.34 -30.34 -4.81
C LEU A 321 -26.56 -29.71 -4.14
N GLY A 322 -26.69 -28.39 -4.17
CA GLY A 322 -27.84 -27.69 -3.58
C GLY A 322 -29.14 -27.90 -4.36
N ALA A 323 -29.07 -27.98 -5.69
CA ALA A 323 -30.25 -28.18 -6.54
C ALA A 323 -30.71 -29.65 -6.63
N PHE A 324 -29.82 -30.59 -6.38
CA PHE A 324 -30.06 -32.02 -6.52
C PHE A 324 -29.47 -32.73 -5.30
N ASP A 325 -30.31 -32.99 -4.28
CA ASP A 325 -29.96 -33.61 -2.99
C ASP A 325 -29.10 -34.90 -3.11
N ASP A 326 -29.18 -35.62 -4.23
CA ASP A 326 -28.43 -36.84 -4.57
C ASP A 326 -27.60 -36.69 -5.87
N ALA A 327 -26.96 -35.54 -6.10
CA ALA A 327 -26.29 -35.29 -7.38
C ALA A 327 -25.28 -36.38 -7.75
N ASP A 328 -25.37 -36.85 -9.00
CA ASP A 328 -24.39 -37.72 -9.63
C ASP A 328 -23.06 -36.94 -9.66
N HIS A 329 -22.16 -37.25 -8.72
CA HIS A 329 -20.95 -36.46 -8.46
C HIS A 329 -20.09 -36.32 -9.72
N ALA A 330 -20.24 -37.24 -10.68
CA ALA A 330 -19.63 -37.19 -12.01
C ALA A 330 -20.13 -36.01 -12.86
N LEU A 331 -21.45 -35.74 -12.90
CA LEU A 331 -22.02 -34.63 -13.66
C LEU A 331 -21.62 -33.27 -13.07
N ALA A 332 -21.63 -33.15 -11.73
CA ALA A 332 -21.20 -31.94 -11.04
C ALA A 332 -19.72 -31.64 -11.29
N LYS A 333 -18.83 -32.65 -11.14
CA LYS A 333 -17.39 -32.51 -11.43
C LYS A 333 -17.11 -32.20 -12.90
N GLY A 334 -17.79 -32.87 -13.82
CA GLY A 334 -17.64 -32.63 -15.26
C GLY A 334 -18.06 -31.20 -15.63
N SER A 335 -19.18 -30.73 -15.08
CA SER A 335 -19.69 -29.37 -15.32
C SER A 335 -18.76 -28.31 -14.73
N GLN A 336 -18.20 -28.54 -13.53
CA GLN A 336 -17.19 -27.66 -12.92
C GLN A 336 -15.90 -27.60 -13.75
N ALA A 337 -15.41 -28.73 -14.27
CA ALA A 337 -14.20 -28.75 -15.09
C ALA A 337 -14.37 -27.96 -16.40
N ILE A 338 -15.52 -28.09 -17.07
CA ILE A 338 -15.85 -27.30 -18.27
C ILE A 338 -15.91 -25.80 -17.92
N PHE A 339 -16.55 -25.46 -16.79
CA PHE A 339 -16.61 -24.08 -16.33
C PHE A 339 -15.21 -23.52 -16.05
N ASN A 340 -14.37 -24.22 -15.29
CA ASN A 340 -13.02 -23.77 -14.96
C ASN A 340 -12.19 -23.49 -16.22
N PHE A 341 -12.25 -24.38 -17.23
CA PHE A 341 -11.54 -24.18 -18.49
C PHE A 341 -12.01 -22.90 -19.22
N LEU A 342 -13.32 -22.68 -19.32
CA LEU A 342 -13.85 -21.50 -20.01
C LEU A 342 -13.68 -20.21 -19.20
N ALA A 343 -13.70 -20.33 -17.88
CA ALA A 343 -13.54 -19.24 -16.91
C ALA A 343 -12.08 -18.91 -16.61
N THR A 344 -11.10 -19.60 -17.21
CA THR A 344 -9.65 -19.32 -17.05
C THR A 344 -9.29 -17.82 -17.06
N PRO A 345 -9.83 -16.96 -17.96
CA PRO A 345 -9.53 -15.53 -17.93
C PRO A 345 -9.87 -14.84 -16.60
N PHE A 346 -10.85 -15.37 -15.87
CA PHE A 346 -11.39 -14.84 -14.63
C PHE A 346 -10.88 -15.56 -13.38
N LEU A 347 -10.18 -16.69 -13.54
CA LEU A 347 -9.68 -17.52 -12.45
C LEU A 347 -8.18 -17.36 -12.28
N TYR A 348 -7.74 -17.17 -11.05
CA TYR A 348 -6.33 -17.16 -10.70
C TYR A 348 -5.80 -18.59 -10.68
N ASP A 349 -4.68 -18.84 -11.35
CA ASP A 349 -4.06 -20.15 -11.36
C ASP A 349 -3.24 -20.39 -10.08
N GLY A 350 -3.87 -21.02 -9.09
CA GLY A 350 -3.31 -21.28 -7.77
C GLY A 350 -4.35 -21.80 -6.77
N ALA A 351 -3.93 -22.00 -5.52
CA ALA A 351 -4.76 -22.58 -4.47
C ALA A 351 -5.45 -21.52 -3.60
N TYR A 352 -4.66 -20.60 -3.04
CA TYR A 352 -5.10 -19.61 -2.05
C TYR A 352 -4.57 -18.22 -2.35
N PHE A 353 -5.46 -17.23 -2.44
CA PHE A 353 -5.06 -15.82 -2.60
C PHE A 353 -4.14 -15.36 -1.47
N ARG A 354 -4.45 -15.70 -0.21
CA ARG A 354 -3.67 -15.26 0.94
C ARG A 354 -2.25 -15.83 0.94
N GLU A 355 -2.11 -17.13 0.77
CA GLU A 355 -0.79 -17.79 0.79
C GLU A 355 0.09 -17.30 -0.36
N ASP A 356 -0.48 -17.13 -1.55
CA ASP A 356 0.25 -16.62 -2.71
C ASP A 356 0.57 -15.13 -2.58
N LYS A 357 -0.31 -14.32 -1.97
CA LYS A 357 -0.02 -12.93 -1.62
C LYS A 357 1.17 -12.84 -0.67
N GLU A 358 1.15 -13.59 0.43
CA GLU A 358 2.25 -13.63 1.41
C GLU A 358 3.55 -14.16 0.78
N ARG A 359 3.46 -15.21 -0.05
CA ARG A 359 4.61 -15.75 -0.79
C ARG A 359 5.18 -14.74 -1.77
N ALA A 360 4.33 -14.04 -2.52
CA ALA A 360 4.73 -13.01 -3.46
C ALA A 360 5.39 -11.83 -2.75
N ALA A 361 4.82 -11.34 -1.65
CA ALA A 361 5.41 -10.27 -0.84
C ALA A 361 6.81 -10.65 -0.35
N ARG A 362 6.98 -11.86 0.22
CA ARG A 362 8.29 -12.36 0.67
C ARG A 362 9.31 -12.44 -0.45
N TYR A 363 8.95 -13.01 -1.60
CA TYR A 363 9.87 -13.13 -2.73
C TYR A 363 10.17 -11.79 -3.39
N TYR A 364 9.19 -10.89 -3.46
CA TYR A 364 9.39 -9.55 -3.98
C TYR A 364 10.39 -8.81 -3.10
N GLN A 365 10.17 -8.80 -1.79
CA GLN A 365 11.06 -8.16 -0.84
C GLN A 365 12.48 -8.75 -0.89
N LYS A 366 12.60 -10.07 -0.94
CA LYS A 366 13.88 -10.77 -1.04
C LYS A 366 14.65 -10.50 -2.32
N PHE A 367 13.97 -10.20 -3.43
CA PHE A 367 14.62 -9.98 -4.72
C PHE A 367 14.87 -8.50 -5.02
N PHE A 368 13.91 -7.64 -4.70
CA PHE A 368 13.89 -6.21 -5.05
C PHE A 368 14.28 -5.29 -3.87
N ASP A 369 14.70 -5.85 -2.74
CA ASP A 369 15.19 -5.13 -1.55
C ASP A 369 14.20 -4.13 -0.95
N GLN A 370 12.90 -4.33 -1.15
CA GLN A 370 11.85 -3.50 -0.54
C GLN A 370 10.49 -4.21 -0.55
N PRO A 371 9.57 -3.91 0.39
CA PRO A 371 8.20 -4.40 0.33
C PRO A 371 7.51 -4.03 -0.98
N ILE A 372 6.62 -4.91 -1.45
CA ILE A 372 5.92 -4.71 -2.72
C ILE A 372 5.00 -3.48 -2.68
N GLU A 373 4.53 -3.12 -1.51
CA GLU A 373 3.71 -1.94 -1.24
C GLU A 373 4.47 -0.64 -1.54
N LYS A 374 5.77 -0.60 -1.22
CA LYS A 374 6.65 0.53 -1.50
C LYS A 374 7.16 0.52 -2.93
N GLY A 375 7.47 -0.66 -3.47
CA GLY A 375 7.96 -0.81 -4.84
C GLY A 375 6.89 -0.58 -5.91
N GLU A 376 5.61 -0.87 -5.62
CA GLU A 376 4.51 -0.94 -6.59
C GLU A 376 3.25 -0.12 -6.25
N PRO A 377 3.37 1.12 -5.72
CA PRO A 377 2.21 1.88 -5.25
C PRO A 377 1.21 2.15 -6.38
N GLU A 378 1.69 2.42 -7.61
CA GLU A 378 0.81 2.67 -8.76
C GLU A 378 0.01 1.43 -9.18
N ALA A 379 0.64 0.25 -9.17
CA ALA A 379 -0.03 -0.99 -9.54
C ALA A 379 -1.12 -1.34 -8.53
N ILE A 380 -0.82 -1.18 -7.23
CA ILE A 380 -1.77 -1.38 -6.14
C ILE A 380 -2.92 -0.37 -6.25
N LEU A 381 -2.61 0.91 -6.47
CA LEU A 381 -3.60 1.96 -6.63
C LEU A 381 -4.57 1.70 -7.79
N ASN A 382 -4.04 1.27 -8.93
CA ASN A 382 -4.83 0.95 -10.11
C ASN A 382 -5.76 -0.25 -9.85
N ALA A 383 -5.27 -1.27 -9.17
CA ALA A 383 -6.06 -2.44 -8.80
C ALA A 383 -7.21 -2.09 -7.84
N LEU A 384 -6.95 -1.22 -6.85
CA LEU A 384 -7.96 -0.75 -5.90
C LEU A 384 -9.04 0.11 -6.58
N LYS A 385 -8.65 1.04 -7.47
CA LYS A 385 -9.57 1.89 -8.26
C LYS A 385 -10.49 1.11 -9.19
N ALA A 386 -10.12 -0.11 -9.56
CA ALA A 386 -10.90 -0.92 -10.50
C ALA A 386 -12.21 -1.46 -9.89
N THR A 387 -12.41 -1.37 -8.57
CA THR A 387 -13.61 -1.87 -7.89
C THR A 387 -14.56 -0.75 -7.47
N PHE A 388 -15.87 -0.99 -7.57
CA PHE A 388 -16.92 -0.01 -7.22
C PHE A 388 -17.28 0.00 -5.71
N ASP A 389 -16.68 -0.85 -4.88
CA ASP A 389 -17.04 -0.99 -3.47
C ASP A 389 -16.82 0.32 -2.70
N ARG A 390 -17.91 0.99 -2.31
CA ARG A 390 -17.93 2.39 -1.86
C ARG A 390 -17.33 2.63 -0.48
N GLY A 391 -17.25 1.61 0.36
CA GLY A 391 -16.66 1.73 1.70
C GLY A 391 -15.17 1.41 1.70
N ARG A 392 -14.79 0.33 1.00
CA ARG A 392 -13.41 -0.19 1.00
C ARG A 392 -12.50 0.52 -0.01
N SER A 393 -13.01 1.01 -1.16
CA SER A 393 -12.18 1.71 -2.15
C SER A 393 -11.67 3.06 -1.66
N VAL A 394 -12.45 3.77 -0.84
CA VAL A 394 -12.06 5.07 -0.26
C VAL A 394 -10.99 4.90 0.82
N ALA A 395 -11.13 3.88 1.68
CA ALA A 395 -10.07 3.52 2.63
C ALA A 395 -8.81 3.07 1.87
N GLY A 396 -8.92 2.06 1.00
CA GLY A 396 -7.79 1.49 0.29
C GLY A 396 -7.03 2.46 -0.62
N LEU A 397 -7.69 3.41 -1.30
CA LEU A 397 -7.02 4.40 -2.16
C LEU A 397 -6.12 5.33 -1.34
N VAL A 398 -6.61 5.77 -0.19
CA VAL A 398 -5.91 6.72 0.67
C VAL A 398 -4.89 5.97 1.56
N ASP A 399 -5.15 4.70 1.91
CA ASP A 399 -4.21 3.77 2.56
C ASP A 399 -3.02 3.49 1.62
N ALA A 400 -3.28 3.11 0.37
CA ALA A 400 -2.24 2.75 -0.60
C ALA A 400 -1.30 3.90 -0.97
N LEU A 401 -1.74 5.15 -0.80
CA LEU A 401 -0.87 6.33 -0.96
C LEU A 401 -0.40 6.91 0.37
N ASN A 402 -0.90 6.40 1.49
CA ASN A 402 -0.60 6.93 2.81
C ASN A 402 -0.86 8.45 2.89
N GLN A 403 -2.06 8.91 2.51
CA GLN A 403 -2.45 10.33 2.45
C GLN A 403 -3.75 10.65 3.21
N HIS A 404 -3.97 10.11 4.42
CA HIS A 404 -5.19 10.40 5.20
C HIS A 404 -5.13 11.73 5.93
N VAL A 405 -3.95 12.22 6.30
CA VAL A 405 -3.80 13.43 7.13
C VAL A 405 -3.18 14.57 6.35
N LEU A 406 -3.92 15.67 6.26
CA LEU A 406 -3.46 16.92 5.65
C LEU A 406 -2.73 17.78 6.71
N ILE A 407 -1.54 18.27 6.39
CA ILE A 407 -0.88 19.33 7.14
C ILE A 407 -1.37 20.68 6.61
N THR A 408 -2.15 21.42 7.39
CA THR A 408 -2.72 22.71 6.96
C THR A 408 -1.83 23.90 7.31
N ASN A 409 -1.07 23.81 8.39
CA ASN A 409 -0.13 24.84 8.83
C ASN A 409 1.19 24.24 9.34
N MET A 410 2.30 24.91 9.05
CA MET A 410 3.64 24.64 9.60
C MET A 410 4.30 25.96 10.02
N ALA A 411 4.48 26.18 11.31
CA ALA A 411 5.11 27.38 11.86
C ALA A 411 6.45 27.06 12.50
N ILE A 412 7.49 27.78 12.10
CA ILE A 412 8.87 27.61 12.58
C ILE A 412 9.25 28.87 13.36
N THR A 413 9.69 28.70 14.60
CA THR A 413 10.23 29.77 15.44
C THR A 413 11.70 29.47 15.73
N VAL A 414 12.57 30.46 15.50
CA VAL A 414 14.02 30.35 15.73
C VAL A 414 14.45 31.42 16.73
N GLU A 415 14.97 30.96 17.88
CA GLU A 415 15.50 31.78 18.96
C GLU A 415 17.02 31.59 19.04
N PRO A 416 17.83 32.50 18.45
CA PRO A 416 19.28 32.40 18.49
C PRO A 416 19.88 32.85 19.82
N GLN A 417 20.93 32.15 20.27
CA GLN A 417 21.80 32.48 21.40
C GLN A 417 23.26 32.20 21.00
N ASP A 418 24.02 33.26 20.72
CA ASP A 418 25.38 33.20 20.17
C ASP A 418 25.45 32.40 18.86
N ASP A 419 26.15 31.27 18.84
CA ASP A 419 26.30 30.34 17.70
C ASP A 419 25.42 29.08 17.83
N SER A 420 24.50 29.10 18.80
CA SER A 420 23.47 28.09 19.01
C SER A 420 22.07 28.69 18.87
N ALA A 421 21.05 27.87 18.63
CA ALA A 421 19.67 28.32 18.58
C ALA A 421 18.72 27.26 19.10
N ARG A 422 17.63 27.72 19.73
CA ARG A 422 16.43 26.92 19.96
C ARG A 422 15.51 27.07 18.75
N ILE A 423 15.02 25.94 18.24
CA ILE A 423 14.09 25.89 17.12
C ILE A 423 12.85 25.12 17.55
N ARG A 424 11.68 25.74 17.32
CA ARG A 424 10.37 25.17 17.63
C ARG A 424 9.53 25.10 16.37
N ILE A 425 8.99 23.93 16.07
CA ILE A 425 8.18 23.65 14.88
C ILE A 425 6.79 23.20 15.33
N VAL A 426 5.75 23.89 14.87
CA VAL A 426 4.34 23.57 15.15
C VAL A 426 3.64 23.15 13.86
N GLN A 427 3.02 21.99 13.85
CA GLN A 427 2.25 21.45 12.72
C GLN A 427 0.79 21.27 13.08
N THR A 428 -0.11 21.68 12.19
CA THR A 428 -1.56 21.45 12.31
C THR A 428 -1.97 20.32 11.38
N LEU A 429 -2.49 19.25 11.96
CA LEU A 429 -2.81 17.98 11.31
C LEU A 429 -4.32 17.76 11.26
N GLU A 430 -4.85 17.49 10.07
CA GLU A 430 -6.29 17.34 9.83
C GLU A 430 -6.60 16.04 9.08
N ASN A 431 -7.33 15.14 9.74
CA ASN A 431 -7.75 13.88 9.15
C ASN A 431 -8.82 14.07 8.07
N GLN A 432 -8.62 13.43 6.92
CA GLN A 432 -9.50 13.52 5.77
C GLN A 432 -10.52 12.35 5.68
N THR A 433 -10.45 11.37 6.58
CA THR A 433 -11.31 10.18 6.61
C THR A 433 -12.18 10.13 7.87
N TYR A 434 -12.96 9.07 8.02
CA TYR A 434 -13.83 8.82 9.17
C TYR A 434 -13.23 7.86 10.21
N ASP A 435 -11.99 7.41 10.00
CA ASP A 435 -11.28 6.49 10.88
C ASP A 435 -10.09 7.19 11.54
N ASN A 436 -9.67 6.72 12.71
CA ASN A 436 -8.48 7.25 13.38
C ASN A 436 -7.24 6.89 12.57
N HIS A 437 -6.34 7.84 12.41
CA HIS A 437 -5.11 7.66 11.65
C HIS A 437 -3.88 8.07 12.45
N GLU A 438 -2.80 7.33 12.26
CA GLU A 438 -1.46 7.64 12.75
C GLU A 438 -0.69 8.35 11.66
N VAL A 439 0.11 9.36 12.01
CA VAL A 439 1.12 9.96 11.13
C VAL A 439 2.52 9.63 11.63
N THR A 440 3.42 9.32 10.70
CA THR A 440 4.83 9.03 11.01
C THR A 440 5.75 9.88 10.15
N PHE A 441 6.70 10.56 10.78
CA PHE A 441 7.78 11.30 10.12
C PHE A 441 9.12 10.70 10.51
N HIS A 442 9.91 10.33 9.52
CA HIS A 442 11.34 10.07 9.67
C HIS A 442 12.10 11.26 9.13
N PHE A 443 13.00 11.80 9.94
CA PHE A 443 13.80 12.97 9.55
C PHE A 443 15.20 12.89 10.12
N SER A 444 16.14 13.58 9.49
CA SER A 444 17.48 13.77 10.02
C SER A 444 17.69 15.19 10.57
N LEU A 445 18.53 15.27 11.58
CA LEU A 445 19.12 16.52 12.08
C LEU A 445 20.65 16.40 12.09
N PRO A 446 21.39 17.52 12.04
CA PRO A 446 22.84 17.48 12.16
C PRO A 446 23.31 16.88 13.48
N GLU A 447 24.54 16.38 13.50
CA GLU A 447 25.16 15.73 14.67
C GLU A 447 25.19 16.64 15.90
N GLU A 448 25.38 17.95 15.69
CA GLU A 448 25.43 18.99 16.74
C GLU A 448 24.04 19.56 17.09
N THR A 449 23.06 18.68 17.25
CA THR A 449 21.68 19.03 17.60
C THR A 449 21.24 18.26 18.84
N ALA A 450 20.35 18.76 19.68
CA ALA A 450 19.71 18.02 20.76
C ALA A 450 18.19 18.20 20.67
N LEU A 451 17.43 17.11 20.55
CA LEU A 451 15.96 17.17 20.60
C LEU A 451 15.51 17.31 22.05
N THR A 452 14.84 18.41 22.37
CA THR A 452 14.55 18.82 23.75
C THR A 452 13.06 18.91 24.09
N GLY A 453 12.16 18.68 23.14
CA GLY A 453 10.74 18.61 23.48
C GLY A 453 9.81 18.13 22.39
N LEU A 454 8.67 17.60 22.84
CA LEU A 454 7.55 17.12 22.04
C LEU A 454 6.23 17.43 22.75
N TRP A 455 5.29 18.11 22.11
CA TRP A 455 3.97 18.35 22.69
C TRP A 455 2.86 18.00 21.71
N LEU A 456 1.73 17.57 22.26
CA LEU A 456 0.48 17.49 21.54
C LEU A 456 -0.51 18.49 22.11
N SER A 457 -1.41 18.97 21.26
CA SER A 457 -2.59 19.70 21.70
C SER A 457 -3.76 19.50 20.75
N ASP A 458 -4.96 19.60 21.28
CA ASP A 458 -6.23 19.73 20.58
C ASP A 458 -6.76 21.18 20.63
N ASP A 459 -5.98 22.11 21.20
CA ASP A 459 -6.31 23.51 21.41
C ASP A 459 -5.26 24.44 20.76
N ALA A 460 -5.72 25.35 19.90
CA ALA A 460 -4.86 26.31 19.21
C ALA A 460 -4.27 27.37 20.17
N GLU A 461 -4.92 27.62 21.31
CA GLU A 461 -4.51 28.64 22.28
C GLU A 461 -3.49 28.09 23.30
N ASP A 462 -3.43 26.77 23.46
CA ASP A 462 -2.53 26.09 24.39
C ASP A 462 -1.78 24.96 23.69
N LEU A 463 -0.69 25.30 22.98
CA LEU A 463 0.12 24.35 22.21
C LEU A 463 0.95 23.39 23.08
N ASP A 464 1.04 23.66 24.39
CA ASP A 464 1.83 22.88 25.37
C ASP A 464 0.96 22.01 26.28
N LYS A 465 -0.34 21.93 26.00
CA LYS A 465 -1.36 21.25 26.82
C LYS A 465 -0.95 19.84 27.28
N PHE A 466 -0.49 19.00 26.35
CA PHE A 466 -0.02 17.65 26.65
C PHE A 466 1.50 17.58 26.54
N VAL A 467 2.16 17.52 27.69
CA VAL A 467 3.61 17.51 27.82
C VAL A 467 4.16 16.09 27.70
N TYR A 468 5.33 15.96 27.08
CA TYR A 468 6.07 14.71 26.99
C TYR A 468 6.61 14.21 28.33
N ALA A 469 6.86 12.91 28.40
CA ALA A 469 7.71 12.25 29.38
C ALA A 469 8.91 11.61 28.68
N VAL A 470 10.10 11.74 29.27
CA VAL A 470 11.30 11.02 28.82
C VAL A 470 11.35 9.67 29.54
N ALA A 471 11.31 8.59 28.76
CA ALA A 471 11.26 7.22 29.25
C ALA A 471 12.26 6.31 28.50
N PRO A 472 12.67 5.17 29.08
CA PRO A 472 13.43 4.13 28.40
C PRO A 472 12.76 3.75 27.08
N ARG A 473 13.54 3.63 26.00
CA ARG A 473 13.01 3.49 24.63
C ARG A 473 12.04 2.33 24.44
N GLY A 474 12.32 1.18 25.05
CA GLY A 474 11.52 -0.04 24.94
C GLY A 474 10.19 0.10 25.69
N ALA A 475 10.23 0.64 26.91
CA ALA A 475 9.05 0.95 27.70
C ALA A 475 8.14 1.97 26.99
N ALA A 476 8.73 3.03 26.42
CA ALA A 476 7.98 4.04 25.67
C ALA A 476 7.31 3.45 24.42
N GLN A 477 8.04 2.65 23.63
CA GLN A 477 7.48 2.00 22.44
C GLN A 477 6.38 0.98 22.80
N GLN A 478 6.59 0.16 23.84
CA GLN A 478 5.59 -0.81 24.28
C GLN A 478 4.28 -0.12 24.66
N VAL A 479 4.35 0.93 25.48
CA VAL A 479 3.16 1.68 25.91
C VAL A 479 2.51 2.35 24.71
N TYR A 480 3.28 2.95 23.81
CA TYR A 480 2.75 3.52 22.58
C TYR A 480 1.96 2.49 21.77
N ASN A 481 2.54 1.33 21.47
CA ASN A 481 1.90 0.26 20.70
C ASN A 481 0.63 -0.26 21.39
N ASP A 482 0.68 -0.46 22.70
CA ASP A 482 -0.48 -0.87 23.51
C ASP A 482 -1.62 0.15 23.45
N GLU A 483 -1.33 1.45 23.48
CA GLU A 483 -2.33 2.51 23.43
C GLU A 483 -2.89 2.74 22.02
N VAL A 484 -2.06 2.64 20.97
CA VAL A 484 -2.51 2.68 19.56
C VAL A 484 -3.46 1.52 19.26
N SER A 485 -3.15 0.30 19.74
CA SER A 485 -4.04 -0.87 19.59
C SER A 485 -5.42 -0.66 20.22
N ARG A 486 -5.50 0.21 21.25
CA ARG A 486 -6.72 0.61 21.96
C ARG A 486 -7.39 1.85 21.34
N ARG A 487 -6.79 2.44 20.31
CA ARG A 487 -7.25 3.66 19.62
C ARG A 487 -7.26 4.91 20.50
N ILE A 488 -6.31 5.01 21.43
CA ILE A 488 -6.15 6.14 22.38
C ILE A 488 -4.99 7.02 21.91
N ASP A 489 -4.89 8.26 22.41
CA ASP A 489 -3.95 9.31 21.99
C ASP A 489 -2.57 9.21 22.68
N PRO A 490 -1.53 8.68 21.98
CA PRO A 490 -0.15 9.02 22.29
C PRO A 490 0.62 9.60 21.09
N SER A 491 1.71 10.34 21.37
CA SER A 491 2.79 10.54 20.40
C SER A 491 4.09 10.00 20.94
N LEU A 492 4.97 9.58 20.04
CA LEU A 492 6.27 9.03 20.38
C LEU A 492 7.34 9.59 19.46
N LEU A 493 8.42 10.09 20.05
CA LEU A 493 9.62 10.57 19.37
C LEU A 493 10.83 9.75 19.81
N GLU A 494 11.53 9.19 18.84
CA GLU A 494 12.61 8.24 19.04
C GLU A 494 13.81 8.61 18.19
N GLN A 495 15.01 8.31 18.68
CA GLN A 495 16.19 8.25 17.85
C GLN A 495 16.29 6.85 17.21
N VAL A 496 16.35 6.80 15.88
CA VAL A 496 16.40 5.56 15.08
C VAL A 496 17.67 5.49 14.23
N GLY A 497 18.62 6.38 14.48
CA GLY A 497 19.92 6.40 13.83
C GLY A 497 20.86 7.43 14.45
N PRO A 498 22.12 7.53 13.97
CA PRO A 498 23.05 8.52 14.52
C PRO A 498 22.54 9.96 14.36
N ARG A 499 21.80 10.21 13.28
CA ARG A 499 21.21 11.51 12.93
C ARG A 499 19.70 11.44 12.70
N GLN A 500 19.10 10.25 12.78
CA GLN A 500 17.75 9.96 12.35
C GLN A 500 16.79 9.87 13.53
N TYR A 501 15.61 10.44 13.32
CA TYR A 501 14.55 10.48 14.29
C TYR A 501 13.26 10.02 13.66
N ARG A 502 12.46 9.34 14.47
CA ARG A 502 11.12 8.88 14.14
C ARG A 502 10.13 9.57 15.07
N LEU A 503 9.22 10.34 14.50
CA LEU A 503 8.11 10.97 15.21
C LEU A 503 6.80 10.33 14.76
N ARG A 504 6.04 9.82 15.71
CA ARG A 504 4.72 9.23 15.50
C ARG A 504 3.69 9.98 16.32
N ALA A 505 2.54 10.26 15.73
CA ALA A 505 1.44 10.90 16.43
C ALA A 505 0.12 10.22 16.07
N PHE A 506 -0.59 9.77 17.10
CA PHE A 506 -1.87 9.09 16.97
C PHE A 506 -2.81 9.47 18.12
N PRO A 507 -4.14 9.42 17.89
CA PRO A 507 -4.81 9.50 16.62
C PRO A 507 -4.91 10.96 16.17
N VAL A 508 -4.80 11.17 14.87
CA VAL A 508 -5.35 12.37 14.27
C VAL A 508 -6.88 12.21 14.22
N PRO A 509 -7.66 13.04 14.93
CA PRO A 509 -9.09 12.81 15.12
C PRO A 509 -9.86 12.70 13.80
N PRO A 510 -10.83 11.76 13.66
CA PRO A 510 -11.53 11.52 12.42
C PRO A 510 -12.52 12.64 12.10
N ARG A 511 -12.89 12.75 10.83
CA ARG A 511 -14.01 13.58 10.41
C ARG A 511 -15.29 13.11 11.06
N SER A 512 -16.09 14.05 11.55
CA SER A 512 -17.43 13.76 12.06
C SER A 512 -18.48 14.29 11.10
N ALA A 513 -19.35 13.40 10.62
CA ALA A 513 -20.47 13.78 9.75
C ALA A 513 -21.54 14.50 10.58
N LEU A 514 -21.93 15.70 10.14
CA LEU A 514 -23.01 16.44 10.79
C LEU A 514 -24.36 15.79 10.45
N TYR A 515 -25.01 15.17 11.43
CA TYR A 515 -26.31 14.52 11.23
C TYR A 515 -27.43 15.55 11.14
N ASN A 516 -27.95 15.78 9.93
CA ASN A 516 -29.15 16.61 9.76
C ASN A 516 -30.43 15.82 10.09
N ARG A 517 -30.95 16.03 11.31
CA ARG A 517 -32.12 15.33 11.85
C ARG A 517 -33.43 15.64 11.11
N SER A 518 -33.51 16.69 10.30
CA SER A 518 -34.78 17.11 9.67
C SER A 518 -35.22 16.26 8.48
N MET A 519 -34.33 15.48 7.87
CA MET A 519 -34.62 14.74 6.62
C MET A 519 -34.52 13.22 6.75
N GLY A 520 -34.09 12.68 7.91
CA GLY A 520 -33.95 11.22 8.12
C GLY A 520 -32.96 10.52 7.17
N LEU A 521 -32.18 11.30 6.41
CA LEU A 521 -31.21 10.86 5.42
C LEU A 521 -29.84 11.45 5.78
N ARG A 522 -28.77 10.64 5.64
CA ARG A 522 -27.39 11.14 5.58
C ARG A 522 -27.18 11.83 4.22
N LEU A 523 -27.67 13.07 4.11
CA LEU A 523 -27.41 13.98 3.00
C LEU A 523 -26.47 15.05 3.53
N GLY A 524 -25.20 15.07 3.09
CA GLY A 524 -24.34 16.20 3.39
C GLY A 524 -22.85 15.97 3.14
N THR A 525 -22.28 16.87 2.36
CA THR A 525 -20.86 17.22 2.25
C THR A 525 -20.35 18.03 3.45
N ASP A 526 -21.16 18.19 4.50
CA ASP A 526 -20.82 18.97 5.68
C ASP A 526 -20.24 18.05 6.76
N TYR A 527 -18.95 18.26 7.06
CA TYR A 527 -18.18 17.52 8.04
C TYR A 527 -17.43 18.49 8.96
N GLU A 528 -17.31 18.13 10.23
CA GLU A 528 -16.44 18.82 11.18
C GLU A 528 -15.11 18.04 11.25
N VAL A 529 -14.00 18.76 11.04
CA VAL A 529 -12.63 18.25 11.16
C VAL A 529 -12.02 18.87 12.41
N LYS A 530 -11.58 18.05 13.36
CA LYS A 530 -10.88 18.53 14.55
C LYS A 530 -9.37 18.46 14.28
N PRO A 531 -8.65 19.59 14.35
CA PRO A 531 -7.21 19.59 14.16
C PRO A 531 -6.48 18.99 15.37
N MET A 532 -5.32 18.40 15.12
CA MET A 532 -4.32 18.06 16.13
C MET A 532 -3.08 18.94 15.91
N TYR A 533 -2.57 19.53 16.98
CA TYR A 533 -1.35 20.34 16.98
C TYR A 533 -0.18 19.50 17.49
N LEU A 534 0.87 19.42 16.68
CA LEU A 534 2.09 18.68 16.98
C LEU A 534 3.26 19.66 17.06
N THR A 535 3.88 19.75 18.23
CA THR A 535 5.01 20.66 18.46
C THR A 535 6.30 19.89 18.72
N LEU A 536 7.35 20.21 17.96
CA LEU A 536 8.70 19.68 18.12
C LEU A 536 9.65 20.81 18.51
N GLU A 537 10.52 20.58 19.51
CA GLU A 537 11.58 21.53 19.89
C GLU A 537 12.95 20.85 19.91
N TYR A 538 13.95 21.59 19.44
CA TYR A 538 15.34 21.18 19.50
C TYR A 538 16.31 22.36 19.56
N LYS A 539 17.54 22.07 20.00
CA LYS A 539 18.64 23.04 20.08
C LYS A 539 19.76 22.62 19.14
N THR A 540 20.31 23.54 18.35
CA THR A 540 21.32 23.21 17.32
C THR A 540 22.38 24.30 17.19
N THR A 541 23.49 24.01 16.54
CA THR A 541 24.53 24.97 16.16
C THR A 541 24.32 25.48 14.72
N MET A 542 24.88 26.64 14.41
CA MET A 542 24.87 27.14 13.02
C MET A 542 25.75 26.29 12.11
N ASP A 543 25.32 26.11 10.86
CA ASP A 543 26.12 25.44 9.82
C ASP A 543 27.30 26.30 9.31
N ASP A 544 28.07 25.76 8.36
CA ASP A 544 29.23 26.47 7.79
C ASP A 544 28.87 27.72 6.98
N GLN A 545 27.60 27.90 6.64
CA GLN A 545 27.05 29.07 5.94
C GLN A 545 26.48 30.10 6.94
N GLY A 546 26.49 29.78 8.24
CA GLY A 546 25.89 30.59 9.30
C GLY A 546 24.37 30.54 9.32
N ALA A 547 23.75 29.52 8.74
CA ALA A 547 22.31 29.28 8.77
C ALA A 547 21.94 28.23 9.83
N TRP A 548 20.67 28.22 10.23
CA TRP A 548 20.17 27.28 11.22
C TRP A 548 19.61 26.03 10.54
N PRO A 549 20.15 24.85 10.80
CA PRO A 549 19.69 23.63 10.15
C PRO A 549 18.27 23.25 10.60
N LEU A 550 17.44 22.88 9.62
CA LEU A 550 16.08 22.38 9.84
C LEU A 550 16.01 20.87 9.60
N PRO A 551 14.99 20.17 10.13
CA PRO A 551 14.81 18.74 9.90
C PRO A 551 14.71 18.44 8.40
N GLN A 552 15.54 17.51 7.92
CA GLN A 552 15.45 17.01 6.56
C GLN A 552 14.58 15.76 6.55
N LEU A 553 13.47 15.78 5.80
CA LEU A 553 12.59 14.62 5.71
C LEU A 553 13.29 13.47 4.99
N LEU A 554 13.22 12.28 5.58
CA LEU A 554 13.74 11.03 5.00
C LEU A 554 12.58 10.15 4.52
N GLU A 555 11.55 10.01 5.34
CA GLU A 555 10.33 9.27 5.00
C GLU A 555 9.14 9.91 5.71
N LYS A 556 7.95 9.82 5.11
CA LYS A 556 6.69 10.12 5.78
C LYS A 556 5.70 8.99 5.53
N ARG A 557 4.83 8.74 6.49
CA ARG A 557 3.67 7.87 6.34
C ARG A 557 2.43 8.59 6.81
N ASN A 558 1.38 8.41 6.03
CA ASN A 558 0.05 8.93 6.26
C ASN A 558 -0.13 10.45 6.34
N ALA A 559 0.86 11.24 5.90
CA ALA A 559 0.83 12.69 5.96
C ALA A 559 1.08 13.31 4.58
N TYR A 560 0.34 14.36 4.24
CA TYR A 560 0.55 15.12 3.01
C TYR A 560 0.29 16.61 3.18
N TRP A 561 0.82 17.41 2.26
CA TRP A 561 0.65 18.87 2.20
C TRP A 561 0.36 19.27 0.76
N SER A 562 -0.08 20.51 0.58
CA SER A 562 -0.44 21.03 -0.74
C SER A 562 0.01 22.49 -0.90
N ASP A 563 -0.28 23.07 -2.07
CA ASP A 563 -0.09 24.50 -2.33
C ASP A 563 -0.92 25.40 -1.38
N GLN A 564 -1.88 24.82 -0.64
CA GLN A 564 -2.70 25.53 0.36
C GLN A 564 -2.11 25.47 1.77
N THR A 565 -1.09 24.65 2.02
CA THR A 565 -0.46 24.53 3.34
C THR A 565 0.26 25.83 3.67
N GLN A 566 -0.12 26.47 4.76
CA GLN A 566 0.49 27.72 5.23
C GLN A 566 1.82 27.40 5.91
N ARG A 567 2.89 28.09 5.52
CA ARG A 567 4.21 27.92 6.12
C ARG A 567 4.72 29.28 6.60
N THR A 568 5.21 29.34 7.83
CA THR A 568 5.77 30.56 8.41
C THR A 568 7.11 30.31 9.09
N LEU A 569 8.00 31.30 9.01
CA LEU A 569 9.26 31.38 9.75
C LEU A 569 9.27 32.69 10.52
N ASN A 570 9.30 32.63 11.86
CA ASN A 570 9.19 33.79 12.74
C ASN A 570 8.02 34.71 12.32
N ASP A 571 6.83 34.12 12.16
CA ASP A 571 5.58 34.76 11.69
C ASP A 571 5.60 35.35 10.28
N GLN A 572 6.68 35.17 9.51
CA GLN A 572 6.76 35.60 8.11
C GLN A 572 6.42 34.45 7.16
N PRO A 573 5.67 34.67 6.06
CA PRO A 573 5.40 33.63 5.07
C PRO A 573 6.69 33.03 4.50
N LEU A 574 6.77 31.70 4.53
CA LEU A 574 7.91 30.93 4.04
C LEU A 574 7.54 30.24 2.73
N HIS A 575 8.18 30.64 1.63
CA HIS A 575 8.04 29.94 0.36
C HIS A 575 9.00 28.75 0.32
N THR A 576 8.45 27.56 0.10
CA THR A 576 9.20 26.33 -0.12
C THR A 576 8.91 25.78 -1.51
N GLU A 577 9.72 24.84 -1.96
CA GLU A 577 9.38 24.02 -3.12
C GLU A 577 8.08 23.24 -2.88
N LYS A 578 7.37 22.93 -3.97
CA LYS A 578 6.02 22.33 -3.94
C LYS A 578 5.94 21.05 -3.09
N ASP A 579 6.97 20.22 -3.18
CA ASP A 579 7.01 18.90 -2.56
C ASP A 579 7.92 18.84 -1.32
N ALA A 580 8.50 19.96 -0.88
CA ALA A 580 9.37 20.00 0.29
C ALA A 580 8.55 20.05 1.60
N TRP A 581 8.96 19.31 2.63
CA TRP A 581 8.37 19.40 3.97
C TRP A 581 8.71 20.75 4.61
N LEU A 582 10.01 20.98 4.81
CA LEU A 582 10.65 22.20 5.33
C LEU A 582 11.85 22.54 4.43
N PRO A 583 12.33 23.81 4.38
CA PRO A 583 13.60 24.11 3.72
C PRO A 583 14.77 23.49 4.49
N ALA A 584 15.93 23.33 3.85
CA ALA A 584 17.10 22.72 4.49
C ALA A 584 17.63 23.55 5.68
N THR A 585 17.52 24.88 5.60
CA THR A 585 18.00 25.80 6.64
C THR A 585 17.06 26.99 6.80
N ALA A 586 17.06 27.59 7.99
CA ALA A 586 16.46 28.89 8.26
C ALA A 586 17.55 29.98 8.18
N PRO A 587 17.39 31.01 7.33
CA PRO A 587 18.41 32.03 7.11
C PRO A 587 18.60 32.94 8.33
N MET A 588 19.84 33.36 8.55
CA MET A 588 20.24 34.31 9.59
C MET A 588 20.28 35.76 9.05
N SER A 589 20.07 36.75 9.92
CA SER A 589 20.22 38.17 9.55
C SER A 589 21.67 38.70 9.62
N ALA A 590 22.59 38.04 10.32
CA ALA A 590 24.01 38.43 10.42
C ALA A 590 24.90 37.27 10.91
N THR A 591 25.94 36.89 10.16
CA THR A 591 26.87 35.78 10.49
C THR A 591 27.57 35.99 11.84
N ALA A 592 27.28 35.15 12.84
CA ALA A 592 28.00 35.12 14.11
C ALA A 592 29.29 34.28 14.00
N PRO A 593 30.38 34.59 14.72
CA PRO A 593 31.54 33.71 14.83
C PRO A 593 31.26 32.54 15.79
N ARG A 594 31.83 31.35 15.51
CA ARG A 594 31.79 30.20 16.45
C ARG A 594 32.70 30.48 17.65
N ASN A 595 32.19 30.24 18.86
CA ASN A 595 32.87 30.52 20.12
C ASN A 595 33.19 29.23 20.88
N GLN A 596 34.13 29.31 21.83
CA GLN A 596 34.33 28.22 22.77
C GLN A 596 33.21 28.20 23.80
N HIS A 597 32.71 27.01 24.12
CA HIS A 597 31.68 26.80 25.14
C HIS A 597 32.18 25.87 26.25
N ASP A 598 31.69 26.11 27.47
CA ASP A 598 31.90 25.26 28.64
C ASP A 598 30.53 24.98 29.27
N ALA A 599 30.19 23.71 29.45
CA ALA A 599 28.96 23.28 30.11
C ALA A 599 29.28 22.26 31.23
N VAL A 600 28.43 22.18 32.25
CA VAL A 600 28.53 21.16 33.29
C VAL A 600 27.39 20.16 33.11
N VAL A 601 27.72 18.92 32.74
CA VAL A 601 26.75 17.85 32.48
C VAL A 601 27.00 16.73 33.49
N ALA A 602 25.98 16.38 34.28
CA ALA A 602 26.07 15.33 35.30
C ALA A 602 27.28 15.50 36.26
N GLY A 603 27.66 16.75 36.57
CA GLY A 603 28.80 17.07 37.43
C GLY A 603 30.17 17.07 36.74
N GLN A 604 30.24 16.78 35.44
CA GLN A 604 31.46 16.81 34.62
C GLN A 604 31.51 18.09 33.78
N ARG A 605 32.66 18.77 33.74
CA ARG A 605 32.87 19.91 32.84
C ARG A 605 33.18 19.40 31.43
N VAL A 606 32.35 19.79 30.48
CA VAL A 606 32.45 19.49 29.05
C VAL A 606 32.78 20.79 28.32
N ARG A 607 33.87 20.79 27.56
CA ARG A 607 34.33 21.96 26.80
C ARG A 607 34.25 21.68 25.31
N ALA A 608 33.63 22.59 24.56
CA ALA A 608 33.59 22.55 23.10
C ALA A 608 34.48 23.65 22.52
N VAL A 609 35.48 23.26 21.74
CA VAL A 609 36.43 24.17 21.10
C VAL A 609 36.17 24.19 19.58
N PRO A 610 35.89 25.34 18.96
CA PRO A 610 35.68 25.43 17.52
C PRO A 610 36.88 24.89 16.72
N ARG A 611 36.60 24.11 15.69
CA ARG A 611 37.59 23.64 14.72
C ARG A 611 38.04 24.83 13.86
N THR A 612 39.33 25.13 13.88
CA THR A 612 39.92 26.26 13.13
C THR A 612 41.18 25.81 12.36
N GLY A 613 41.50 26.49 11.26
CA GLY A 613 42.69 26.20 10.46
C GLY A 613 42.71 24.77 9.91
N ALA A 614 43.78 24.02 10.18
CA ALA A 614 43.95 22.62 9.75
C ALA A 614 42.87 21.67 10.29
N ASP A 615 42.20 22.04 11.39
CA ASP A 615 41.07 21.26 11.91
C ASP A 615 39.79 21.47 11.12
N ALA A 616 39.63 22.60 10.41
CA ALA A 616 38.46 22.84 9.56
C ALA A 616 38.57 22.16 8.19
N GLN A 617 39.80 21.98 7.69
CA GLN A 617 40.09 21.30 6.41
C GLN A 617 41.19 20.26 6.63
N TRP A 618 40.78 19.02 6.90
CA TRP A 618 41.70 17.91 7.12
C TRP A 618 42.17 17.30 5.80
N ASP A 619 43.48 17.37 5.54
CA ASP A 619 44.09 16.70 4.39
C ASP A 619 44.21 15.20 4.65
N ILE A 620 43.65 14.40 3.75
CA ILE A 620 43.72 12.93 3.82
C ILE A 620 45.18 12.48 3.74
N GLN A 621 45.61 11.73 4.74
CA GLN A 621 46.98 11.21 4.86
C GLN A 621 47.10 9.83 4.21
N ALA A 622 48.30 9.48 3.74
CA ALA A 622 48.60 8.16 3.21
C ALA A 622 48.55 7.09 4.31
N SER A 623 48.00 5.91 4.00
CA SER A 623 47.94 4.77 4.92
C SER A 623 48.49 3.50 4.27
N THR A 624 49.32 2.78 5.02
CA THR A 624 49.92 1.50 4.60
C THR A 624 49.07 0.29 4.98
N THR A 625 48.18 0.43 5.97
CA THR A 625 47.20 -0.60 6.34
C THR A 625 45.98 -0.44 5.43
N PRO A 626 45.49 -1.52 4.79
CA PRO A 626 44.43 -1.38 3.81
C PRO A 626 43.07 -1.06 4.45
N TYR A 627 42.25 -0.30 3.73
CA TYR A 627 40.82 -0.11 3.98
C TYR A 627 40.02 -1.18 3.23
N ALA A 628 38.99 -1.75 3.86
CA ALA A 628 38.06 -2.65 3.18
C ALA A 628 36.88 -1.83 2.64
N ILE A 629 36.73 -1.76 1.33
CA ILE A 629 35.63 -1.08 0.66
C ILE A 629 34.62 -2.13 0.22
N LEU A 630 33.49 -2.21 0.91
CA LEU A 630 32.41 -3.13 0.59
C LEU A 630 31.38 -2.36 -0.22
N ILE A 631 30.91 -2.93 -1.31
CA ILE A 631 29.83 -2.41 -2.14
C ILE A 631 28.62 -3.28 -1.86
N ASP A 632 27.55 -2.65 -1.40
CA ASP A 632 26.25 -3.27 -1.25
C ASP A 632 25.74 -3.76 -2.61
N GLY A 633 25.49 -5.07 -2.71
CA GLY A 633 25.01 -5.73 -3.92
C GLY A 633 23.48 -5.78 -4.03
N SER A 634 22.74 -5.17 -3.12
CA SER A 634 21.27 -5.21 -3.16
C SER A 634 20.69 -4.64 -4.45
N TYR A 635 19.43 -4.95 -4.74
CA TYR A 635 18.76 -4.48 -5.96
C TYR A 635 18.74 -2.96 -6.11
N SER A 636 18.49 -2.23 -5.02
CA SER A 636 18.36 -0.76 -5.04
C SER A 636 19.65 -0.04 -5.43
N MET A 637 20.80 -0.66 -5.14
CA MET A 637 22.12 -0.17 -5.56
C MET A 637 22.34 -0.14 -7.07
N GLY A 638 21.49 -0.83 -7.86
CA GLY A 638 21.51 -0.74 -9.32
C GLY A 638 21.30 0.68 -9.85
N GLU A 639 20.52 1.51 -9.13
CA GLU A 639 20.33 2.93 -9.45
C GLU A 639 21.52 3.81 -9.03
N GLN A 640 22.39 3.30 -8.15
CA GLN A 640 23.56 4.01 -7.63
C GLN A 640 24.87 3.70 -8.38
N THR A 641 24.81 2.97 -9.50
CA THR A 641 25.98 2.57 -10.30
C THR A 641 26.91 3.75 -10.66
N GLU A 642 26.36 4.90 -11.04
CA GLU A 642 27.15 6.10 -11.32
C GLU A 642 27.82 6.69 -10.07
N ASN A 643 27.12 6.68 -8.93
CA ASN A 643 27.66 7.17 -7.65
C ASN A 643 28.73 6.23 -7.09
N VAL A 644 28.57 4.92 -7.25
CA VAL A 644 29.62 3.92 -6.94
C VAL A 644 30.85 4.20 -7.81
N ALA A 645 30.65 4.42 -9.12
CA ALA A 645 31.75 4.73 -10.04
C ALA A 645 32.50 6.01 -9.64
N ALA A 646 31.76 7.05 -9.25
CA ALA A 646 32.32 8.30 -8.77
C ALA A 646 33.14 8.11 -7.47
N ALA A 647 32.60 7.39 -6.49
CA ALA A 647 33.27 7.11 -5.22
C ALA A 647 34.57 6.31 -5.42
N LEU A 648 34.56 5.28 -6.27
CA LEU A 648 35.75 4.49 -6.56
C LEU A 648 36.80 5.27 -7.36
N LYS A 649 36.36 6.16 -8.28
CA LYS A 649 37.27 7.06 -8.99
C LYS A 649 37.92 8.06 -8.06
N GLN A 650 37.18 8.60 -7.08
CA GLN A 650 37.73 9.45 -6.03
C GLN A 650 38.74 8.67 -5.19
N LEU A 651 38.42 7.43 -4.80
CA LEU A 651 39.34 6.57 -4.05
C LEU A 651 40.66 6.31 -4.78
N GLN A 652 40.64 6.13 -6.11
CA GLN A 652 41.85 5.98 -6.94
C GLN A 652 42.74 7.22 -6.97
N GLN A 653 42.20 8.41 -6.64
CA GLN A 653 42.96 9.65 -6.55
C GLN A 653 43.63 9.84 -5.17
N LEU A 654 43.25 9.02 -4.18
CA LEU A 654 43.80 9.05 -2.83
C LEU A 654 44.96 8.05 -2.70
N ASP A 655 46.02 8.41 -1.99
CA ASP A 655 47.18 7.54 -1.74
C ASP A 655 46.93 6.62 -0.52
N ILE A 656 45.85 5.83 -0.59
CA ILE A 656 45.41 4.94 0.50
C ILE A 656 45.39 3.50 0.00
N ALA A 657 46.02 2.58 0.74
CA ALA A 657 45.89 1.15 0.49
C ALA A 657 44.44 0.69 0.69
N HIS A 658 43.85 -0.02 -0.27
CA HIS A 658 42.46 -0.48 -0.18
C HIS A 658 42.20 -1.78 -0.94
N GLU A 659 41.18 -2.53 -0.52
CA GLU A 659 40.61 -3.67 -1.25
C GLU A 659 39.10 -3.49 -1.44
N ILE A 660 38.59 -3.82 -2.61
CA ILE A 660 37.18 -3.62 -2.98
C ILE A 660 36.46 -4.97 -3.05
N PHE A 661 35.29 -5.05 -2.43
CA PHE A 661 34.44 -6.24 -2.38
C PHE A 661 33.02 -5.90 -2.86
N LEU A 662 32.40 -6.78 -3.63
CA LEU A 662 30.95 -6.74 -3.90
C LEU A 662 30.25 -7.77 -3.00
N CYS A 663 29.25 -7.32 -2.26
CA CYS A 663 28.61 -8.08 -1.18
C CYS A 663 27.12 -8.33 -1.43
N HIS A 664 26.74 -9.60 -1.56
CA HIS A 664 25.36 -10.09 -1.45
C HIS A 664 25.27 -11.06 -0.25
N THR A 665 24.77 -12.28 -0.49
CA THR A 665 24.97 -13.44 0.40
C THR A 665 26.45 -13.86 0.53
N ARG A 666 27.33 -13.32 -0.33
CA ARG A 666 28.79 -13.49 -0.33
C ARG A 666 29.49 -12.18 -0.65
N CYS A 667 30.69 -11.98 -0.14
CA CYS A 667 31.56 -10.86 -0.50
C CYS A 667 32.74 -11.36 -1.34
N GLN A 668 32.83 -10.90 -2.59
CA GLN A 668 33.90 -11.29 -3.52
C GLN A 668 34.80 -10.10 -3.84
N PRO A 669 36.13 -10.26 -3.82
CA PRO A 669 37.04 -9.19 -4.21
C PRO A 669 36.90 -8.88 -5.70
N MET A 670 36.84 -7.61 -6.04
CA MET A 670 36.65 -7.17 -7.43
C MET A 670 37.77 -6.25 -7.90
N LYS A 671 37.99 -6.27 -9.22
CA LYS A 671 38.96 -5.39 -9.91
C LYS A 671 38.30 -4.37 -10.83
N ASN A 672 37.11 -4.69 -11.33
CA ASN A 672 36.33 -3.86 -12.23
C ASN A 672 35.09 -3.37 -11.51
N LEU A 673 34.46 -2.31 -12.02
CA LEU A 673 33.18 -1.82 -11.52
C LEU A 673 32.08 -2.85 -11.81
N PRO A 674 31.12 -3.05 -10.89
CA PRO A 674 29.94 -3.87 -11.14
C PRO A 674 29.05 -3.23 -12.21
N ALA A 675 28.48 -4.06 -13.08
CA ALA A 675 27.38 -3.66 -13.96
C ALA A 675 26.06 -3.57 -13.18
N ALA A 676 25.07 -2.87 -13.72
CA ALA A 676 23.76 -2.71 -13.09
C ALA A 676 23.05 -4.06 -12.86
N GLU A 677 23.26 -5.03 -13.75
CA GLU A 677 22.70 -6.39 -13.70
C GLU A 677 23.32 -7.28 -12.62
N GLU A 678 24.41 -6.83 -12.00
CA GLU A 678 25.02 -7.52 -10.86
C GLU A 678 24.37 -7.13 -9.53
N PHE A 679 23.53 -6.08 -9.48
CA PHE A 679 22.81 -5.63 -8.28
C PHE A 679 21.42 -6.29 -8.19
N TYR A 680 21.23 -7.15 -7.20
CA TYR A 680 19.96 -7.85 -6.94
C TYR A 680 19.93 -8.47 -5.54
N GLY A 681 18.73 -8.83 -5.09
CA GLY A 681 18.49 -9.43 -3.79
C GLY A 681 18.38 -8.40 -2.69
N ASP A 682 17.94 -8.85 -1.52
CA ASP A 682 18.02 -8.10 -0.28
C ASP A 682 19.38 -8.33 0.40
N SER A 683 19.94 -7.28 0.98
CA SER A 683 21.11 -7.46 1.84
C SER A 683 21.20 -6.40 2.92
N LEU A 684 20.78 -6.79 4.11
CA LEU A 684 21.02 -6.02 5.32
C LEU A 684 22.53 -5.82 5.55
N PRO A 685 22.99 -4.60 5.88
CA PRO A 685 24.39 -4.30 6.15
C PRO A 685 25.07 -5.29 7.10
N MET A 686 24.38 -5.71 8.15
CA MET A 686 24.88 -6.67 9.14
C MET A 686 25.21 -8.04 8.53
N ASN A 687 24.38 -8.52 7.60
CA ASN A 687 24.59 -9.80 6.94
C ASN A 687 25.82 -9.74 6.04
N GLN A 688 26.00 -8.64 5.30
CA GLN A 688 27.15 -8.42 4.44
C GLN A 688 28.45 -8.34 5.24
N LEU A 689 28.45 -7.58 6.33
CA LEU A 689 29.60 -7.46 7.23
C LEU A 689 30.00 -8.83 7.81
N ALA A 690 29.04 -9.69 8.16
CA ALA A 690 29.34 -11.01 8.72
C ALA A 690 29.88 -11.97 7.68
N VAL A 691 29.36 -11.88 6.47
CA VAL A 691 29.84 -12.64 5.32
C VAL A 691 31.27 -12.22 4.97
N TRP A 692 31.54 -10.91 4.90
CA TRP A 692 32.88 -10.38 4.65
C TRP A 692 33.85 -10.79 5.76
N ARG A 693 33.49 -10.59 7.03
CA ARG A 693 34.37 -10.85 8.18
C ARG A 693 34.83 -12.30 8.25
N ARG A 694 33.97 -13.26 7.88
CA ARG A 694 34.30 -14.70 7.80
C ARG A 694 35.35 -15.03 6.73
N ASN A 695 35.45 -14.21 5.68
CA ASN A 695 36.32 -14.45 4.54
C ASN A 695 37.57 -13.54 4.50
N ALA A 696 37.58 -12.47 5.30
CA ALA A 696 38.71 -11.55 5.41
C ALA A 696 39.99 -12.29 5.85
N LYS A 697 41.06 -12.17 5.06
CA LYS A 697 42.35 -12.88 5.27
C LYS A 697 43.42 -12.05 5.97
N GLN A 698 43.17 -10.77 6.16
CA GLN A 698 44.09 -9.79 6.74
C GLN A 698 43.31 -8.80 7.62
N ASP A 699 44.06 -8.03 8.40
CA ASP A 699 43.51 -6.94 9.20
C ASP A 699 43.38 -5.67 8.35
N TYR A 700 42.36 -4.87 8.66
CA TYR A 700 42.02 -3.64 7.95
C TYR A 700 41.95 -2.47 8.93
N ASP A 701 42.32 -1.28 8.46
CA ASP A 701 42.30 -0.04 9.25
C ASP A 701 40.86 0.37 9.57
N ALA A 702 39.99 0.31 8.56
CA ALA A 702 38.55 0.50 8.67
C ALA A 702 37.81 -0.26 7.55
N VAL A 703 36.52 -0.46 7.78
CA VAL A 703 35.56 -1.04 6.83
C VAL A 703 34.60 0.06 6.39
N MET A 704 34.56 0.34 5.09
CA MET A 704 33.68 1.32 4.46
C MET A 704 32.65 0.56 3.62
N LEU A 705 31.41 0.48 4.08
CA LEU A 705 30.31 -0.13 3.33
C LEU A 705 29.56 0.95 2.55
N LEU A 706 29.74 0.95 1.22
CA LEU A 706 29.00 1.79 0.28
C LEU A 706 27.61 1.18 0.07
N THR A 707 26.58 1.90 0.48
CA THR A 707 25.17 1.48 0.40
C THR A 707 24.33 2.69 0.01
N ASP A 708 23.05 2.50 -0.27
CA ASP A 708 22.09 3.58 -0.49
C ASP A 708 21.26 3.82 0.77
N ALA A 709 20.11 4.49 0.68
CA ALA A 709 19.25 4.69 1.84
C ALA A 709 18.68 3.37 2.41
N GLY A 710 18.71 2.26 1.66
CA GLY A 710 18.31 0.90 2.04
C GLY A 710 16.85 0.74 2.48
N SER A 711 16.40 -0.52 2.64
CA SER A 711 15.14 -0.83 3.33
C SER A 711 15.43 -1.41 4.73
N TYR A 712 15.44 -0.53 5.74
CA TYR A 712 15.68 -0.94 7.13
C TYR A 712 14.41 -1.53 7.81
N GLU A 713 13.63 -2.34 7.11
CA GLU A 713 12.37 -2.94 7.64
C GLU A 713 12.50 -4.41 8.07
N GLN A 714 13.64 -5.05 7.85
CA GLN A 714 13.85 -6.48 8.16
C GLN A 714 14.88 -6.66 9.25
N GLU A 715 14.57 -7.32 10.37
CA GLU A 715 15.59 -7.57 11.38
C GLU A 715 16.71 -8.50 10.88
N SER A 716 17.97 -8.15 11.19
CA SER A 716 19.09 -9.08 11.03
C SER A 716 19.19 -9.96 12.28
N GLN A 717 19.39 -11.26 12.08
CA GLN A 717 19.71 -12.19 13.18
C GLN A 717 21.20 -12.18 13.55
N VAL A 718 21.99 -11.26 12.97
CA VAL A 718 23.45 -11.24 13.07
C VAL A 718 23.89 -10.10 13.99
N SER A 719 24.43 -10.47 15.15
CA SER A 719 25.10 -9.55 16.08
C SER A 719 26.62 -9.74 16.08
N PHE A 720 27.39 -8.67 16.24
CA PHE A 720 28.84 -8.72 16.50
C PHE A 720 29.17 -8.28 17.91
N LYS A 721 30.33 -8.69 18.42
CA LYS A 721 30.94 -8.07 19.60
C LYS A 721 31.92 -6.97 19.17
N ALA A 722 32.06 -5.91 19.97
CA ALA A 722 32.97 -4.78 19.76
C ALA A 722 34.39 -5.18 19.26
N THR A 723 34.98 -6.21 19.86
CA THR A 723 36.36 -6.65 19.56
C THR A 723 36.52 -7.42 18.25
N GLN A 724 35.43 -7.70 17.53
CA GLN A 724 35.44 -8.57 16.34
C GLN A 724 35.56 -7.82 15.02
N MET A 725 35.34 -6.51 15.03
CA MET A 725 35.28 -5.67 13.83
C MET A 725 36.22 -4.46 13.97
N PRO A 726 36.98 -4.10 12.91
CA PRO A 726 37.58 -2.77 12.84
C PRO A 726 36.48 -1.69 12.71
N PRO A 727 36.81 -0.39 12.83
CA PRO A 727 35.84 0.69 12.67
C PRO A 727 35.01 0.58 11.39
N VAL A 728 33.68 0.54 11.55
CA VAL A 728 32.73 0.34 10.46
C VAL A 728 32.04 1.64 10.09
N TRP A 729 32.11 2.02 8.82
CA TRP A 729 31.43 3.18 8.28
C TRP A 729 30.39 2.77 7.25
N LEU A 730 29.15 3.22 7.43
CA LEU A 730 28.13 3.15 6.38
C LEU A 730 28.19 4.44 5.56
N VAL A 731 28.44 4.29 4.27
CA VAL A 731 28.57 5.40 3.33
C VAL A 731 27.37 5.38 2.41
N HIS A 732 26.42 6.29 2.65
CA HIS A 732 25.19 6.39 1.86
C HIS A 732 25.45 7.19 0.58
N LEU A 733 25.31 6.52 -0.56
CA LEU A 733 25.42 7.09 -1.89
C LEU A 733 24.10 7.78 -2.29
N GLY A 734 24.18 8.76 -3.20
CA GLY A 734 23.02 9.48 -3.71
C GLY A 734 22.53 10.62 -2.82
N GLY A 735 23.23 10.94 -1.73
CA GLY A 735 22.97 12.11 -0.88
C GLY A 735 21.79 11.96 0.09
N ALA A 736 21.16 10.79 0.14
CA ALA A 736 20.08 10.47 1.08
C ALA A 736 20.59 9.50 2.14
N LEU A 737 20.29 9.78 3.41
CA LEU A 737 20.56 8.83 4.49
C LEU A 737 19.43 7.80 4.58
N ALA A 738 19.73 6.66 5.19
CA ALA A 738 18.68 5.76 5.65
C ALA A 738 17.71 6.48 6.58
N TYR A 739 16.41 6.17 6.48
CA TYR A 739 15.38 6.76 7.32
C TYR A 739 15.41 6.23 8.77
N ALA A 740 15.96 5.03 8.97
CA ALA A 740 16.20 4.37 10.26
C ALA A 740 17.31 3.34 10.12
N TYR A 741 17.87 2.87 11.24
CA TYR A 741 18.79 1.74 11.33
C TYR A 741 18.37 0.81 12.44
N HIS A 742 18.79 -0.44 12.33
CA HIS A 742 18.52 -1.45 13.34
C HIS A 742 19.38 -1.22 14.56
N ASP A 743 18.86 -1.59 15.73
CA ASP A 743 19.57 -1.46 17.00
C ASP A 743 20.93 -2.16 16.95
N GLN A 744 21.00 -3.36 16.39
CA GLN A 744 22.26 -4.11 16.24
C GLN A 744 23.28 -3.40 15.32
N THR A 745 22.81 -2.69 14.29
CA THR A 745 23.66 -1.89 13.41
C THR A 745 24.19 -0.67 14.16
N LEU A 746 23.33 0.02 14.91
CA LEU A 746 23.73 1.17 15.73
C LEU A 746 24.74 0.80 16.81
N ASP A 747 24.52 -0.32 17.49
CA ASP A 747 25.43 -0.84 18.49
C ASP A 747 26.79 -1.18 17.88
N LEU A 748 26.82 -1.80 16.69
CA LEU A 748 28.07 -2.06 15.96
C LEU A 748 28.81 -0.77 15.61
N LEU A 749 28.12 0.23 15.06
CA LEU A 749 28.74 1.49 14.65
C LEU A 749 29.38 2.20 15.84
N LYS A 750 28.72 2.20 17.00
CA LYS A 750 29.25 2.78 18.25
C LYS A 750 30.44 1.98 18.78
N GLN A 751 30.27 0.67 18.94
CA GLN A 751 31.27 -0.20 19.53
C GLN A 751 32.54 -0.34 18.68
N SER A 752 32.42 -0.24 17.36
CA SER A 752 33.57 -0.24 16.45
C SER A 752 34.24 1.13 16.35
N HIS A 753 33.71 2.19 16.98
CA HIS A 753 34.14 3.58 16.77
C HIS A 753 34.04 4.03 15.30
N GLY A 754 33.04 3.48 14.61
CA GLY A 754 32.66 3.83 13.26
C GLY A 754 31.66 4.99 13.17
N GLY A 755 30.88 5.02 12.10
CA GLY A 755 29.89 6.08 11.87
C GLY A 755 29.13 5.96 10.55
N VAL A 756 28.43 7.04 10.20
CA VAL A 756 27.66 7.15 8.96
C VAL A 756 28.12 8.40 8.21
N ALA A 757 28.34 8.28 6.90
CA ALA A 757 28.75 9.36 6.02
C ALA A 757 27.90 9.39 4.74
N GLN A 758 27.88 10.52 4.03
CA GLN A 758 27.25 10.66 2.71
C GLN A 758 28.27 10.57 1.57
N SER A 759 29.56 10.48 1.88
CA SER A 759 30.61 10.25 0.90
C SER A 759 31.75 9.44 1.49
N LEU A 760 32.48 8.73 0.63
CA LEU A 760 33.64 7.95 1.03
C LEU A 760 34.75 8.86 1.60
N GLN A 761 34.89 10.06 1.04
CA GLN A 761 35.85 11.05 1.51
C GLN A 761 35.54 11.50 2.95
N GLU A 762 34.27 11.82 3.25
CA GLU A 762 33.81 12.19 4.60
C GLU A 762 34.11 11.08 5.61
N ALA A 763 33.84 9.81 5.27
CA ALA A 763 34.13 8.68 6.15
C ALA A 763 35.63 8.51 6.43
N ILE A 764 36.48 8.62 5.40
CA ILE A 764 37.94 8.52 5.54
C ILE A 764 38.46 9.67 6.41
N VAL A 765 38.02 10.91 6.15
CA VAL A 765 38.44 12.09 6.93
C VAL A 765 38.03 11.93 8.39
N ALA A 766 36.78 11.56 8.65
CA ALA A 766 36.29 11.38 10.02
C ALA A 766 37.05 10.27 10.76
N HIS A 767 37.38 9.18 10.08
CA HIS A 767 38.18 8.10 10.65
C HIS A 767 39.63 8.51 10.95
N GLN A 768 40.33 9.11 9.99
CA GLN A 768 41.72 9.53 10.16
C GLN A 768 41.87 10.63 11.22
N LEU A 769 40.93 11.58 11.26
CA LEU A 769 40.92 12.65 12.25
C LEU A 769 40.80 12.08 13.68
N ARG A 770 39.96 11.04 13.86
CA ARG A 770 39.82 10.34 15.13
C ARG A 770 41.08 9.56 15.51
N GLN A 771 41.76 8.92 14.55
CA GLN A 771 43.03 8.22 14.83
C GLN A 771 44.20 9.18 15.12
N GLY A 772 44.26 10.32 14.43
CA GLY A 772 45.38 11.26 14.48
C GLY A 772 45.40 12.15 15.73
N ARG A 773 44.36 12.12 16.57
CA ARG A 773 44.21 12.98 17.74
C ARG A 773 44.08 12.13 19.01
N THR A 774 45.15 12.10 19.80
CA THR A 774 45.22 11.40 21.09
C THR A 774 45.47 12.38 22.25
N GLU A 775 44.92 13.59 22.15
CA GLU A 775 45.08 14.61 23.18
C GLU A 775 44.36 14.19 24.47
N ASP A 776 45.00 14.45 25.62
CA ASP A 776 44.40 14.15 26.92
C ASP A 776 43.07 14.91 27.09
N GLY A 777 42.03 14.18 27.48
CA GLY A 777 40.68 14.73 27.69
C GLY A 777 39.85 14.91 26.42
N LEU A 778 40.40 14.78 25.20
CA LEU A 778 39.62 14.79 23.96
C LEU A 778 38.80 13.50 23.86
N PHE A 779 37.48 13.62 23.80
CA PHE A 779 36.58 12.46 23.81
C PHE A 779 35.68 12.36 22.58
N ALA A 780 35.42 13.47 21.87
CA ALA A 780 34.64 13.47 20.65
C ALA A 780 35.09 14.55 19.67
N ILE A 781 34.85 14.29 18.38
CA ILE A 781 35.15 15.19 17.27
C ILE A 781 33.90 15.26 16.39
N THR A 782 33.39 16.46 16.18
CA THR A 782 32.20 16.77 15.36
C THR A 782 32.57 17.69 14.20
N PRO A 783 31.70 17.93 13.21
CA PRO A 783 32.01 18.82 12.08
C PRO A 783 32.58 20.17 12.48
N HIS A 784 32.10 20.78 13.58
CA HIS A 784 32.46 22.14 13.95
C HIS A 784 33.21 22.26 15.28
N TYR A 785 33.11 21.29 16.18
CA TYR A 785 33.76 21.34 17.50
C TYR A 785 34.65 20.12 17.82
N LEU A 786 35.69 20.37 18.61
CA LEU A 786 36.45 19.38 19.38
C LEU A 786 35.94 19.37 20.82
N TRP A 787 35.70 18.19 21.38
CA TRP A 787 35.05 18.04 22.68
C TRP A 787 35.99 17.47 23.73
N TYR A 788 36.22 18.23 24.79
CA TYR A 788 37.13 17.88 25.88
C TYR A 788 36.40 17.70 27.20
N THR A 789 36.96 16.84 28.06
CA THR A 789 36.53 16.63 29.44
C THR A 789 37.69 16.89 30.41
N ASP A 790 37.44 17.62 31.50
CA ASP A 790 38.46 17.89 32.52
C ASP A 790 38.43 16.80 33.61
N GLU A 791 39.35 15.82 33.59
CA GLU A 791 39.36 14.66 34.52
C GLU A 791 39.53 15.02 36.02
N ASN A 792 39.80 16.28 36.39
CA ASN A 792 40.28 16.65 37.74
C ASN A 792 39.61 17.87 38.40
N THR A 793 38.40 18.26 38.00
CA THR A 793 37.65 19.29 38.76
C THR A 793 36.36 18.73 39.35
N SER A 794 36.37 18.49 40.65
CA SER A 794 35.15 18.32 41.44
C SER A 794 34.29 19.59 41.31
N ALA A 795 33.00 19.40 41.07
CA ALA A 795 31.98 20.39 40.75
C ALA A 795 31.73 21.50 41.81
N GLU A 796 32.65 21.71 42.76
CA GLU A 796 32.48 22.67 43.86
C GLU A 796 33.06 24.07 43.56
N ALA A 797 33.76 24.27 42.44
CA ALA A 797 34.50 25.51 42.21
C ALA A 797 33.78 26.63 41.42
N ASP A 798 32.63 26.42 40.78
CA ASP A 798 32.04 27.42 39.88
C ASP A 798 30.52 27.65 40.03
N LYS A 799 30.01 27.67 41.26
CA LYS A 799 28.64 28.18 41.54
C LYS A 799 28.49 29.70 41.36
N ASN A 800 29.57 30.42 41.03
CA ASN A 800 29.58 31.88 40.96
C ASN A 800 29.59 32.46 39.52
N GLY A 801 29.58 31.61 38.48
CA GLY A 801 29.59 32.04 37.07
C GLY A 801 28.35 31.65 36.26
N ALA A 802 27.50 30.75 36.76
CA ALA A 802 26.29 30.32 36.05
C ALA A 802 25.27 31.47 36.00
N GLN A 803 25.28 32.22 34.89
CA GLN A 803 24.20 33.14 34.56
C GLN A 803 22.90 32.34 34.52
N SER A 804 21.90 32.85 35.23
CA SER A 804 20.56 32.28 35.39
C SER A 804 19.68 32.41 34.13
N GLY A 805 20.25 32.18 32.96
CA GLY A 805 19.54 32.01 31.69
C GLY A 805 19.66 30.57 31.22
N GLU A 806 18.69 30.07 30.47
CA GLU A 806 18.85 28.78 29.78
C GLU A 806 20.04 28.91 28.80
N ASP A 807 21.06 28.09 28.99
CA ASP A 807 22.14 27.91 28.03
C ASP A 807 21.68 26.87 26.99
N PHE A 808 21.50 27.28 25.74
CA PHE A 808 21.10 26.37 24.67
C PHE A 808 22.21 25.37 24.32
N PHE A 809 23.48 25.75 24.53
CA PHE A 809 24.62 24.90 24.22
C PHE A 809 24.75 23.73 25.22
N SER A 810 24.24 23.89 26.46
CA SER A 810 24.31 22.85 27.49
C SER A 810 23.65 21.53 27.05
N ALA A 811 22.53 21.59 26.32
CA ALA A 811 21.83 20.41 25.82
C ALA A 811 22.64 19.70 24.73
N ILE A 812 23.33 20.46 23.87
CA ILE A 812 24.21 19.93 22.83
C ILE A 812 25.42 19.25 23.48
N ALA A 813 26.02 19.89 24.48
CA ALA A 813 27.10 19.30 25.27
C ALA A 813 26.67 18.03 26.02
N ALA A 814 25.46 18.02 26.59
CA ALA A 814 24.91 16.86 27.26
C ALA A 814 24.73 15.67 26.32
N ARG A 815 24.26 15.91 25.09
CA ARG A 815 24.16 14.88 24.06
C ARG A 815 25.51 14.26 23.76
N ARG A 816 26.52 15.09 23.50
CA ARG A 816 27.88 14.63 23.15
C ARG A 816 28.50 13.81 24.28
N TRP A 817 28.34 14.27 25.51
CA TRP A 817 28.81 13.54 26.69
C TRP A 817 28.13 12.19 26.85
N LEU A 818 26.80 12.13 26.63
CA LEU A 818 26.03 10.89 26.70
C LEU A 818 26.44 9.87 25.63
N GLU A 819 26.69 10.32 24.40
CA GLU A 819 27.19 9.45 23.32
C GLU A 819 28.58 8.88 23.64
N TYR A 820 29.48 9.69 24.22
CA TYR A 820 30.78 9.22 24.69
C TYR A 820 30.65 8.19 25.83
N LEU A 821 29.81 8.46 26.84
CA LEU A 821 29.58 7.51 27.91
C LEU A 821 29.01 6.18 27.38
N ALA A 822 28.11 6.22 26.40
CA ALA A 822 27.59 5.04 25.74
C ALA A 822 28.63 4.27 24.91
N GLN A 823 29.65 4.93 24.37
CA GLN A 823 30.76 4.26 23.65
C GLN A 823 31.81 3.67 24.61
N SER A 824 32.03 4.31 25.75
CA SER A 824 33.06 3.95 26.74
C SER A 824 32.62 2.87 27.73
N ARG A 825 31.31 2.64 27.88
CA ARG A 825 30.72 1.69 28.84
C ARG A 825 30.00 0.55 28.14
N ASP A 826 29.77 -0.54 28.87
CA ASP A 826 29.04 -1.69 28.36
C ASP A 826 27.52 -1.41 28.36
N THR A 827 26.98 -1.05 27.20
CA THR A 827 25.54 -0.78 27.00
C THR A 827 24.68 -2.05 26.98
N THR A 828 25.27 -3.24 27.10
CA THR A 828 24.52 -4.48 27.35
C THR A 828 24.10 -4.62 28.81
N ASP A 829 24.72 -3.87 29.72
CA ASP A 829 24.31 -3.78 31.12
C ASP A 829 23.19 -2.76 31.29
N VAL A 830 22.03 -3.26 31.71
CA VAL A 830 20.84 -2.45 31.95
C VAL A 830 21.08 -1.36 33.02
N GLN A 831 21.97 -1.58 34.00
CA GLN A 831 22.31 -0.56 35.00
C GLN A 831 23.08 0.61 34.40
N VAL A 832 23.91 0.36 33.38
CA VAL A 832 24.58 1.42 32.62
C VAL A 832 23.53 2.22 31.84
N LEU A 833 22.59 1.54 31.18
CA LEU A 833 21.49 2.19 30.48
C LEU A 833 20.62 3.05 31.41
N ASP A 834 20.35 2.60 32.64
CA ASP A 834 19.62 3.40 33.63
C ASP A 834 20.36 4.70 33.99
N GLN A 835 21.69 4.65 34.15
CA GLN A 835 22.49 5.84 34.44
C GLN A 835 22.49 6.83 33.28
N LEU A 836 22.63 6.32 32.06
CA LEU A 836 22.57 7.13 30.85
C LEU A 836 21.17 7.76 30.68
N HIS A 837 20.12 6.96 30.87
CA HIS A 837 18.73 7.42 30.84
C HIS A 837 18.46 8.49 31.89
N ALA A 838 18.99 8.38 33.11
CA ALA A 838 18.82 9.38 34.15
C ALA A 838 19.37 10.76 33.74
N ILE A 839 20.51 10.79 33.04
CA ILE A 839 21.07 12.04 32.50
C ILE A 839 20.17 12.59 31.38
N ALA A 840 19.74 11.74 30.44
CA ALA A 840 18.83 12.15 29.36
C ALA A 840 17.49 12.68 29.89
N LYS A 841 16.95 12.08 30.96
CA LYS A 841 15.72 12.51 31.63
C LYS A 841 15.88 13.86 32.34
N ALA A 842 17.04 14.10 32.97
CA ALA A 842 17.34 15.38 33.61
C ALA A 842 17.51 16.53 32.61
N GLU A 843 18.10 16.23 31.44
CA GLU A 843 18.33 17.20 30.36
C GLU A 843 17.17 17.28 29.35
N HIS A 844 16.07 16.57 29.62
CA HIS A 844 14.89 16.52 28.75
C HIS A 844 15.22 16.17 27.29
N MET A 845 15.93 15.07 27.05
CA MET A 845 16.49 14.78 25.73
C MET A 845 16.17 13.39 25.20
N VAL A 846 15.92 13.31 23.89
CA VAL A 846 15.83 12.04 23.15
C VAL A 846 17.24 11.53 22.85
N THR A 847 17.47 10.25 23.13
CA THR A 847 18.74 9.56 22.86
C THR A 847 18.47 8.18 22.27
N ASP A 848 19.52 7.45 21.92
CA ASP A 848 19.42 6.07 21.45
C ASP A 848 18.83 5.07 22.46
N TYR A 849 18.62 5.47 23.71
CA TYR A 849 18.05 4.64 24.79
C TYR A 849 16.90 5.34 25.53
N SER A 850 16.59 6.60 25.20
CA SER A 850 15.51 7.37 25.83
C SER A 850 14.63 8.00 24.77
N SER A 851 13.32 7.75 24.84
CA SER A 851 12.32 8.30 23.92
C SER A 851 11.44 9.31 24.64
N MET A 852 10.86 10.24 23.90
CA MET A 852 9.82 11.13 24.41
C MET A 852 8.45 10.59 24.03
N ILE A 853 7.59 10.37 25.03
CA ILE A 853 6.21 9.94 24.83
C ILE A 853 5.25 10.98 25.42
N VAL A 854 4.23 11.38 24.67
CA VAL A 854 3.14 12.25 25.16
C VAL A 854 1.95 11.36 25.48
N LEU A 855 1.41 11.52 26.68
CA LEU A 855 0.30 10.74 27.21
C LEU A 855 -0.79 11.68 27.73
N VAL A 856 -2.04 11.44 27.34
CA VAL A 856 -3.20 12.29 27.65
C VAL A 856 -3.88 11.87 28.96
N GLU A 857 -3.95 10.58 29.24
CA GLU A 857 -4.67 10.02 30.39
C GLU A 857 -3.73 9.54 31.51
N GLU A 858 -4.20 9.64 32.77
CA GLU A 858 -3.46 9.14 33.95
C GLU A 858 -3.23 7.61 33.92
N ARG A 859 -4.12 6.85 33.27
CA ARG A 859 -3.95 5.40 33.09
C ARG A 859 -2.69 5.10 32.26
N GLN A 860 -2.45 5.87 31.21
CA GLN A 860 -1.30 5.69 30.33
C GLN A 860 -0.01 5.98 31.09
N LYS A 861 0.01 7.06 31.89
CA LYS A 861 1.17 7.40 32.73
C LYS A 861 1.53 6.26 33.69
N LYS A 862 0.52 5.65 34.32
CA LYS A 862 0.73 4.48 35.17
C LYS A 862 1.24 3.26 34.39
N ALA A 863 0.73 3.02 33.17
CA ALA A 863 1.24 1.95 32.33
C ALA A 863 2.72 2.16 31.95
N LEU A 864 3.12 3.42 31.73
CA LEU A 864 4.52 3.79 31.53
C LEU A 864 5.37 3.52 32.77
N GLU A 865 4.93 3.93 33.95
CA GLU A 865 5.63 3.62 35.21
C GLU A 865 5.82 2.11 35.44
N GLU A 866 4.84 1.30 35.06
CA GLU A 866 4.91 -0.17 35.12
C GLU A 866 5.88 -0.73 34.07
N ALA A 867 5.89 -0.20 32.85
CA ALA A 867 6.80 -0.60 31.78
C ALA A 867 8.26 -0.21 32.09
N GLU A 868 8.50 0.95 32.70
CA GLU A 868 9.82 1.41 33.15
C GLU A 868 10.47 0.47 34.18
N GLN A 869 9.70 -0.37 34.87
CA GLN A 869 10.20 -1.32 35.86
C GLN A 869 10.54 -2.69 35.28
N LYS A 870 10.22 -2.95 34.01
CA LYS A 870 10.46 -4.24 33.37
C LYS A 870 11.92 -4.42 32.97
N ALA A 871 12.31 -5.67 32.76
CA ALA A 871 13.68 -6.03 32.37
C ALA A 871 14.03 -5.59 30.94
N ASP A 872 13.04 -5.60 30.05
CA ASP A 872 13.10 -5.26 28.63
C ASP A 872 12.83 -3.77 28.35
N ARG A 873 12.88 -2.90 29.38
CA ARG A 873 12.55 -1.46 29.26
C ARG A 873 13.38 -0.69 28.21
N PHE A 874 14.51 -1.23 27.78
CA PHE A 874 15.34 -0.67 26.72
C PHE A 874 15.31 -1.48 25.41
N ASP A 875 14.59 -2.59 25.34
CA ASP A 875 14.50 -3.43 24.14
C ASP A 875 13.27 -3.02 23.33
N ARG A 876 13.49 -2.71 22.04
CA ARG A 876 12.44 -2.28 21.12
C ARG A 876 11.86 -3.45 20.33
N GLU A 877 10.58 -3.37 20.02
CA GLU A 877 9.94 -4.28 19.06
C GLU A 877 10.26 -3.82 17.63
N VAL A 878 10.61 -4.77 16.76
CA VAL A 878 10.85 -4.48 15.34
C VAL A 878 9.51 -4.41 14.61
N GLU A 879 9.21 -3.23 14.08
CA GLU A 879 7.99 -2.99 13.31
C GLU A 879 8.28 -3.19 11.82
N THR A 880 7.65 -4.20 11.23
CA THR A 880 7.61 -4.40 9.77
C THR A 880 6.67 -3.36 9.17
N GLY A 881 7.11 -2.51 8.24
CA GLY A 881 6.27 -1.48 7.59
C GLY A 881 5.17 -2.03 6.67
N GLN A 882 4.74 -3.28 6.87
CA GLN A 882 3.72 -3.98 6.09
C GLN A 882 2.32 -3.58 6.54
N GLU A 883 1.48 -3.21 5.58
CA GLU A 883 0.07 -2.89 5.81
C GLU A 883 -0.84 -3.99 5.22
N ASP A 884 -1.81 -4.45 6.02
CA ASP A 884 -2.79 -5.44 5.57
C ASP A 884 -4.01 -4.75 4.93
N PHE A 885 -4.00 -4.66 3.60
CA PHE A 885 -5.17 -4.18 2.85
C PHE A 885 -6.35 -5.14 2.96
N SER A 886 -7.56 -4.60 3.15
CA SER A 886 -8.80 -5.39 3.11
C SER A 886 -9.01 -5.98 1.71
N ALA A 887 -9.01 -7.31 1.59
CA ALA A 887 -9.23 -7.98 0.32
C ALA A 887 -10.73 -8.02 -0.07
N PRO A 888 -11.06 -7.95 -1.37
CA PRO A 888 -12.40 -8.27 -1.86
C PRO A 888 -12.77 -9.72 -1.56
N MET A 889 -14.06 -9.99 -1.33
CA MET A 889 -14.52 -11.37 -1.10
C MET A 889 -14.24 -12.26 -2.32
N ASP A 890 -13.88 -13.51 -2.07
CA ASP A 890 -13.77 -14.53 -3.12
C ASP A 890 -15.19 -14.97 -3.54
N MET A 891 -15.53 -14.80 -4.82
CA MET A 891 -16.91 -14.92 -5.28
C MET A 891 -17.36 -16.36 -5.58
N PHE A 892 -16.42 -17.28 -5.83
CA PHE A 892 -16.76 -18.66 -6.22
C PHE A 892 -16.27 -19.73 -5.24
N SER A 893 -15.66 -19.34 -4.12
CA SER A 893 -15.39 -20.25 -3.02
C SER A 893 -16.54 -20.24 -2.00
N ALA A 894 -16.85 -21.41 -1.46
CA ALA A 894 -17.69 -21.52 -0.27
C ALA A 894 -16.75 -21.43 0.95
N SER A 895 -16.85 -20.35 1.74
CA SER A 895 -16.22 -20.35 3.07
C SER A 895 -17.04 -21.26 3.99
N PRO A 896 -16.48 -22.34 4.56
CA PRO A 896 -17.15 -23.14 5.58
C PRO A 896 -17.20 -22.43 6.94
N VAL A 897 -16.57 -21.25 7.08
CA VAL A 897 -16.53 -20.47 8.31
C VAL A 897 -17.33 -19.19 8.11
N PRO A 898 -18.49 -19.03 8.79
CA PRO A 898 -19.24 -17.80 8.73
C PRO A 898 -18.45 -16.64 9.32
N GLU A 899 -18.54 -15.45 8.72
CA GLU A 899 -17.95 -14.23 9.29
C GLU A 899 -18.64 -13.84 10.62
N PRO A 900 -18.01 -13.04 11.50
CA PRO A 900 -18.59 -12.67 12.80
C PRO A 900 -20.00 -12.06 12.72
N GLU A 901 -20.27 -11.32 11.65
CA GLU A 901 -21.58 -10.75 11.36
C GLU A 901 -22.61 -11.81 10.91
N GLU A 902 -22.16 -12.86 10.21
CA GLU A 902 -23.00 -14.01 9.83
C GLU A 902 -23.34 -14.88 11.04
N TRP A 903 -22.42 -15.04 12.01
CA TRP A 903 -22.72 -15.65 13.31
C TRP A 903 -23.79 -14.88 14.09
N LEU A 904 -23.76 -13.56 14.01
CA LEU A 904 -24.72 -12.69 14.67
C LEU A 904 -26.11 -12.78 13.99
N LEU A 905 -26.13 -12.87 12.66
CA LEU A 905 -27.33 -13.14 11.85
C LEU A 905 -27.92 -14.54 12.10
N LEU A 906 -27.08 -15.58 12.17
CA LEU A 906 -27.49 -16.94 12.53
C LEU A 906 -27.99 -17.00 13.98
N GLY A 907 -27.36 -16.27 14.90
CA GLY A 907 -27.82 -16.10 16.28
C GLY A 907 -29.17 -15.40 16.37
N LEU A 908 -29.38 -14.33 15.59
CA LEU A 908 -30.66 -13.62 15.48
C LEU A 908 -31.76 -14.48 14.83
N ALA A 909 -31.42 -15.23 13.77
CA ALA A 909 -32.33 -16.18 13.14
C ALA A 909 -32.71 -17.30 14.10
N GLY A 910 -31.75 -17.82 14.87
CA GLY A 910 -31.96 -18.79 15.94
C GLY A 910 -32.85 -18.25 17.05
N LEU A 911 -32.64 -17.00 17.50
CA LEU A 911 -33.50 -16.33 18.47
C LEU A 911 -34.92 -16.08 17.93
N MET A 912 -35.06 -15.72 16.66
CA MET A 912 -36.37 -15.57 16.01
C MET A 912 -37.11 -16.91 15.87
N LEU A 913 -36.41 -18.00 15.54
CA LEU A 913 -36.95 -19.36 15.51
C LEU A 913 -37.33 -19.85 16.91
N ALA A 914 -36.52 -19.58 17.93
CA ALA A 914 -36.82 -19.87 19.34
C ALA A 914 -38.05 -19.08 19.82
N PHE A 915 -38.13 -17.79 19.46
CA PHE A 915 -39.28 -16.95 19.76
C PHE A 915 -40.55 -17.44 19.05
N ALA A 916 -40.46 -17.81 17.77
CA ALA A 916 -41.59 -18.34 17.00
C ALA A 916 -42.10 -19.69 17.55
N THR A 917 -41.19 -20.58 17.97
CA THR A 917 -41.54 -21.88 18.58
C THR A 917 -42.11 -21.73 19.99
N LEU A 918 -41.56 -20.83 20.82
CA LEU A 918 -42.11 -20.48 22.14
C LEU A 918 -43.49 -19.83 22.02
N HIS A 919 -43.70 -18.97 21.02
CA HIS A 919 -44.99 -18.32 20.80
C HIS A 919 -46.05 -19.31 20.26
N ARG A 920 -45.65 -20.29 19.44
CA ARG A 920 -46.51 -21.43 19.03
C ARG A 920 -46.93 -22.29 20.23
N ARG A 921 -46.01 -22.59 21.16
CA ARG A 921 -46.33 -23.36 22.38
C ARG A 921 -47.26 -22.60 23.33
N ARG A 922 -47.15 -21.27 23.42
CA ARG A 922 -48.09 -20.42 24.20
C ARG A 922 -49.49 -20.34 23.57
N LYS A 923 -49.64 -20.45 22.25
CA LYS A 923 -50.96 -20.52 21.60
C LYS A 923 -51.67 -21.88 21.79
N PHE A 924 -50.93 -22.97 22.04
CA PHE A 924 -51.52 -24.28 22.35
C PHE A 924 -51.89 -24.47 23.84
N THR A 925 -51.42 -23.61 24.74
CA THR A 925 -51.70 -23.68 26.18
C THR A 925 -52.83 -22.75 26.64
N LEU A 926 -53.48 -22.04 25.71
CA LEU A 926 -54.66 -21.20 25.97
C LEU A 926 -55.86 -21.67 25.13
N GLN A 927 -56.27 -22.93 25.32
CA GLN A 927 -57.67 -23.31 25.16
C GLN A 927 -58.26 -23.46 26.57
N PRO A 928 -59.20 -22.60 26.98
CA PRO A 928 -59.92 -22.82 28.22
C PRO A 928 -60.87 -24.01 28.04
N ALA A 929 -60.82 -24.94 28.98
CA ALA A 929 -61.88 -25.94 29.14
C ALA A 929 -63.21 -25.20 29.35
N SER A 930 -64.19 -25.49 28.51
CA SER A 930 -65.59 -25.19 28.76
C SER A 930 -66.42 -26.43 28.47
N LEU A 931 -67.21 -26.79 29.49
CA LEU A 931 -68.45 -27.56 29.39
C LEU A 931 -69.41 -26.92 28.39
#